data_AF-A0A1Y4HJS3-F1
#
_entry.id   AF-A0A1Y4HJS3-F1
#
_cell.length_a   1.000
_cell.length_b   1.000
_cell.length_c   1.000
_cell.angle_alpha   90.00
_cell.angle_beta   90.00
_cell.angle_gamma   90.00
#
_symmetry.space_group_name_H-M   'P 1'
#
loop_
_entity.id
_entity.type
_entity.pdbx_description
1 polymer ?
#
loop_
_entity_poly.entity_id
_entity_poly.type
_entity_poly.pdbx_seq_one_letter_code
_entity_poly.pdbx_strand_id
1 'polypeptide(L)'
;MPTKRTSTSKTTAASASKASAPKAPSSSKEAKTPKSTSDATTGKQAVEATTTAASHAKAPAAAKPAAAKPQKTAAATEAEAKSAKKAAATATESKPTKKAATKTTAAKTQASKAEAPKPEPTAKATPATKPKPATKAAATTKATAAKPAARKTATEPAATKEPAAAKSPAQPATAKPAAAKPTATKPAPAASKPSPKATKAAADELFQKRLARHHDELRWLYMELYDNGDMFAELTQQMKRFYDERSDELKALDATREAEGAWYRNRNMLGMQMYIDNFAGTLKGVEEKLPYIERCNVNYIHLMPFLDTPADKSRSDGGYAVKDFRRVKPELGTMDDLAHLAHECHERGISLCMDFVMNHTSEDHEWARRARAGEGEYMSRYFFCDNQAIIDQYTRDVPQVFPTTAPGHFTFLPELGQSVMTQFYPYQWDLNYRNPRVFNEMMYNFLFLANQGMDIIRIDAVPYIWKQLGTNCRNLPQVHNIVRMMRMIGEIVCPGIVLLGEVVMEPDKVAPYFGTVEKPECHMLYNVTTMATTWNTVATRDVRLLRQQMDIVCNLPKEYTFLNYLRCHDDIGWGLDYGTLSSWGMQEVPHKKYLNDYFQGLTPGSVSRGELYNADPVTGDARFCATTASMCGIEAAGFEQDDEKMDVAIRKDIMLHAYMFTQSGLPILYSGDEVGQVNDYSYKDDPERAADSRYIHRGKFDWSLTDNIDRPGTVQQRIFDALKQLEGIRREEPVFDTDAEVSTKYYSDPSILWIIRQAAGKELHAVFNFSDNPRLVWMPEEAECTNLLTGKTARIANFDLPAWDFVWLLR
;
A
#
# COMPACT_ATOMS: atom_id res chain seq x y z
N MET A 1 67.51 9.49 9.26
CA MET A 1 67.90 8.08 9.51
C MET A 1 66.83 7.15 8.91
N PRO A 2 67.12 5.86 8.61
CA PRO A 2 66.82 5.37 7.24
C PRO A 2 66.15 3.97 7.13
N THR A 3 66.08 3.47 5.89
CA THR A 3 66.00 2.04 5.45
C THR A 3 64.69 1.27 5.62
N LYS A 4 64.33 0.20 4.86
CA LYS A 4 64.58 -0.40 3.50
C LYS A 4 63.67 -1.68 3.44
N ARG A 5 63.41 -2.46 2.38
CA ARG A 5 63.91 -2.68 0.98
C ARG A 5 62.68 -2.86 0.05
N THR A 6 62.61 -2.70 -1.28
CA THR A 6 63.55 -2.38 -2.39
C THR A 6 64.30 -3.52 -3.13
N SER A 7 63.59 -4.49 -3.76
CA SER A 7 64.06 -5.23 -4.97
C SER A 7 62.91 -6.06 -5.61
N THR A 8 62.52 -6.07 -6.90
CA THR A 8 63.09 -5.72 -8.24
C THR A 8 63.97 -6.75 -8.96
N SER A 9 63.47 -7.25 -10.10
CA SER A 9 64.22 -7.84 -11.23
C SER A 9 63.54 -7.41 -12.56
N LYS A 10 64.22 -7.43 -13.72
CA LYS A 10 63.76 -6.69 -14.93
C LYS A 10 64.47 -7.08 -16.25
N THR A 11 63.86 -7.93 -17.09
CA THR A 11 64.29 -8.17 -18.51
C THR A 11 63.07 -8.55 -19.38
N THR A 12 62.59 -7.83 -20.40
CA THR A 12 63.16 -7.16 -21.61
C THR A 12 63.29 -8.06 -22.85
N ALA A 13 62.41 -7.85 -23.84
CA ALA A 13 62.61 -8.10 -25.27
C ALA A 13 61.74 -7.09 -26.05
N ALA A 14 62.14 -6.64 -27.24
CA ALA A 14 61.45 -5.56 -27.96
C ALA A 14 61.66 -5.52 -29.48
N SER A 15 60.57 -5.22 -30.22
CA SER A 15 60.52 -4.74 -31.62
C SER A 15 59.09 -4.20 -31.84
N ALA A 16 58.81 -2.94 -32.20
CA ALA A 16 59.19 -2.21 -33.42
C ALA A 16 58.76 -2.95 -34.70
N SER A 17 57.94 -2.42 -35.62
CA SER A 17 57.30 -1.09 -35.75
C SER A 17 55.92 -1.28 -36.44
N LYS A 18 55.12 -0.31 -36.92
CA LYS A 18 55.33 1.09 -37.38
C LYS A 18 54.00 1.87 -37.37
N ALA A 19 53.99 3.12 -37.83
CA ALA A 19 52.81 3.99 -37.90
C ALA A 19 52.40 4.37 -39.33
N SER A 20 51.12 4.71 -39.55
CA SER A 20 50.73 5.91 -40.34
C SER A 20 49.25 6.28 -40.22
N ALA A 21 48.97 7.58 -40.37
CA ALA A 21 47.70 8.22 -40.69
C ALA A 21 48.05 9.55 -41.42
N PRO A 22 47.11 10.37 -41.95
CA PRO A 22 45.68 10.16 -42.21
C PRO A 22 45.34 10.39 -43.72
N LYS A 23 44.06 10.31 -44.13
CA LYS A 23 43.46 11.21 -45.15
C LYS A 23 41.96 11.04 -45.41
N ALA A 24 41.34 12.18 -45.76
CA ALA A 24 40.17 12.37 -46.62
C ALA A 24 40.45 13.66 -47.46
N PRO A 25 39.56 14.16 -48.35
CA PRO A 25 38.39 13.56 -49.00
C PRO A 25 38.50 13.57 -50.54
N SER A 26 37.45 13.16 -51.28
CA SER A 26 37.20 13.61 -52.66
C SER A 26 35.70 13.49 -53.02
N SER A 27 35.25 14.18 -54.07
CA SER A 27 33.82 14.35 -54.43
C SER A 27 33.59 14.31 -55.96
N SER A 28 32.38 14.67 -56.41
CA SER A 28 31.89 14.75 -57.81
C SER A 28 31.33 13.42 -58.39
N LYS A 29 30.37 13.39 -59.35
CA LYS A 29 29.72 14.53 -60.06
C LYS A 29 28.30 14.22 -60.63
N GLU A 30 27.46 15.25 -60.54
CA GLU A 30 26.27 15.67 -61.32
C GLU A 30 25.60 14.81 -62.44
N ALA A 31 24.27 14.75 -62.34
CA ALA A 31 23.24 15.05 -63.36
C ALA A 31 23.05 14.21 -64.65
N LYS A 32 21.80 13.73 -64.85
CA LYS A 32 20.84 14.29 -65.84
C LYS A 32 19.43 13.65 -65.79
N THR A 33 18.39 14.50 -65.81
CA THR A 33 17.03 14.15 -66.26
C THR A 33 16.93 14.31 -67.80
N PRO A 34 15.94 13.71 -68.48
CA PRO A 34 14.75 14.52 -68.86
C PRO A 34 13.41 13.75 -69.04
N LYS A 35 12.30 14.52 -68.97
CA LYS A 35 11.05 14.55 -69.81
C LYS A 35 10.40 13.25 -70.38
N SER A 36 9.10 13.19 -70.68
CA SER A 36 7.87 13.95 -70.31
C SER A 36 6.63 13.34 -71.05
N THR A 37 5.40 13.83 -70.74
CA THR A 37 4.18 13.83 -71.61
C THR A 37 3.59 12.49 -72.08
N SER A 38 2.27 12.29 -72.28
CA SER A 38 0.99 12.97 -71.93
C SER A 38 -0.15 11.94 -72.19
N ASP A 39 -1.48 12.10 -72.09
CA ASP A 39 -2.48 13.20 -71.92
C ASP A 39 -3.59 12.71 -70.93
N ALA A 40 -4.72 13.35 -70.54
CA ALA A 40 -5.78 14.17 -71.17
C ALA A 40 -6.74 13.39 -72.13
N THR A 41 -8.07 13.60 -72.21
CA THR A 41 -8.96 14.62 -71.61
C THR A 41 -10.42 14.14 -71.55
N THR A 42 -11.23 14.54 -70.54
CA THR A 42 -12.67 14.90 -70.68
C THR A 42 -13.22 15.55 -69.41
N GLY A 43 -14.24 16.40 -69.53
CA GLY A 43 -15.05 16.90 -68.40
C GLY A 43 -16.03 18.00 -68.83
N LYS A 44 -17.08 18.28 -68.04
CA LYS A 44 -17.91 19.50 -68.09
C LYS A 44 -19.00 19.54 -66.99
N GLN A 45 -19.14 20.71 -66.35
CA GLN A 45 -20.37 21.45 -65.95
C GLN A 45 -21.51 20.75 -65.13
N ALA A 46 -22.31 21.44 -64.29
CA ALA A 46 -22.24 22.77 -63.62
C ALA A 46 -23.48 22.94 -62.68
N VAL A 47 -23.58 24.09 -61.98
CA VAL A 47 -24.77 24.63 -61.23
C VAL A 47 -25.16 23.81 -59.96
N GLU A 48 -25.74 24.34 -58.86
CA GLU A 48 -26.42 25.62 -58.54
C GLU A 48 -26.43 25.96 -57.02
N ALA A 49 -26.78 27.22 -56.66
CA ALA A 49 -27.35 27.70 -55.37
C ALA A 49 -26.47 27.67 -54.06
N THR A 50 -26.59 28.56 -53.05
CA THR A 50 -27.48 29.75 -52.84
C THR A 50 -26.86 30.84 -51.91
N THR A 51 -27.57 31.97 -51.72
CA THR A 51 -27.13 33.24 -51.08
C THR A 51 -28.30 33.94 -50.34
N THR A 52 -28.23 34.83 -49.33
CA THR A 52 -27.17 35.45 -48.46
C THR A 52 -27.85 36.36 -47.39
N ALA A 53 -27.13 36.77 -46.32
CA ALA A 53 -27.47 37.87 -45.36
C ALA A 53 -28.62 37.59 -44.36
N ALA A 54 -28.53 37.89 -43.04
CA ALA A 54 -28.46 39.18 -42.29
C ALA A 54 -29.81 39.95 -42.26
N SER A 55 -30.29 40.55 -41.17
CA SER A 55 -29.66 41.49 -40.21
C SER A 55 -30.58 41.71 -38.97
N HIS A 56 -30.19 42.35 -37.85
CA HIS A 56 -30.04 43.82 -37.59
C HIS A 56 -29.05 44.01 -36.40
N ALA A 57 -28.07 44.92 -36.43
CA ALA A 57 -28.11 46.33 -35.95
C ALA A 57 -28.47 46.51 -34.44
N LYS A 58 -27.82 47.37 -33.64
CA LYS A 58 -27.08 48.61 -33.97
C LYS A 58 -26.11 49.03 -32.82
N ALA A 59 -24.98 49.68 -33.13
CA ALA A 59 -24.11 50.38 -32.16
C ALA A 59 -24.38 51.91 -32.17
N PRO A 60 -23.90 52.71 -31.19
CA PRO A 60 -22.50 53.19 -31.11
C PRO A 60 -21.97 53.21 -29.64
N ALA A 61 -20.82 53.76 -29.21
CA ALA A 61 -19.68 54.53 -29.76
C ALA A 61 -18.48 54.37 -28.75
N ALA A 62 -17.20 54.73 -28.96
CA ALA A 62 -16.40 55.22 -30.09
C ALA A 62 -14.87 55.07 -29.79
N ALA A 63 -14.02 55.42 -30.77
CA ALA A 63 -12.63 55.92 -30.61
C ALA A 63 -11.52 55.03 -29.96
N LYS A 64 -10.91 54.20 -30.82
CA LYS A 64 -9.44 53.95 -30.97
C LYS A 64 -8.63 55.26 -31.15
N PRO A 65 -7.27 55.26 -31.27
CA PRO A 65 -6.20 54.38 -30.76
C PRO A 65 -4.88 55.15 -30.34
N ALA A 66 -3.74 54.44 -30.32
CA ALA A 66 -2.36 54.92 -30.53
C ALA A 66 -1.65 55.72 -29.39
N ALA A 67 -0.34 55.98 -29.43
CA ALA A 67 0.88 55.13 -29.61
C ALA A 67 2.12 56.05 -29.80
N ALA A 68 3.22 55.72 -29.12
CA ALA A 68 4.63 56.06 -29.43
C ALA A 68 5.17 57.52 -29.37
N LYS A 69 5.78 57.87 -28.21
CA LYS A 69 7.00 58.74 -28.05
C LYS A 69 6.86 60.22 -28.54
N PRO A 70 7.92 61.09 -28.54
CA PRO A 70 9.23 61.10 -27.86
C PRO A 70 9.58 62.43 -27.09
N GLN A 71 10.74 62.48 -26.41
CA GLN A 71 11.61 63.67 -26.18
C GLN A 71 11.09 64.91 -25.37
N LYS A 72 11.90 65.90 -24.93
CA LYS A 72 13.27 65.93 -24.32
C LYS A 72 13.67 67.35 -23.83
N THR A 73 14.10 67.50 -22.57
CA THR A 73 14.91 68.62 -22.01
C THR A 73 15.54 68.11 -20.69
N ALA A 74 16.88 68.07 -20.51
CA ALA A 74 17.82 69.15 -20.17
C ALA A 74 17.75 69.57 -18.67
N ALA A 75 18.82 69.63 -17.86
CA ALA A 75 20.25 69.31 -18.07
C ALA A 75 21.05 69.19 -16.72
N ALA A 76 22.37 68.91 -16.82
CA ALA A 76 23.47 69.26 -15.88
C ALA A 76 23.72 68.52 -14.52
N THR A 77 24.78 67.69 -14.52
CA THR A 77 25.95 67.60 -13.59
C THR A 77 25.88 67.85 -12.07
N GLU A 78 26.38 66.85 -11.32
CA GLU A 78 27.39 66.87 -10.21
C GLU A 78 27.24 67.69 -8.89
N ALA A 79 27.89 67.13 -7.85
CA ALA A 79 28.51 67.77 -6.67
C ALA A 79 27.73 67.97 -5.35
N GLU A 80 28.55 68.16 -4.29
CA GLU A 80 28.32 68.36 -2.84
C GLU A 80 27.00 69.04 -2.39
N ALA A 81 26.28 68.65 -1.30
CA ALA A 81 26.62 68.30 0.10
C ALA A 81 26.50 69.47 1.13
N LYS A 82 26.39 69.11 2.42
CA LYS A 82 26.21 69.95 3.65
C LYS A 82 24.76 70.52 3.82
N SER A 83 24.10 70.55 4.99
CA SER A 83 24.44 70.52 6.44
C SER A 83 24.52 71.89 7.13
N ALA A 84 23.59 72.14 8.07
CA ALA A 84 23.69 73.07 9.22
C ALA A 84 22.43 72.92 10.13
N LYS A 85 22.42 73.12 11.46
CA LYS A 85 23.41 73.26 12.57
C LYS A 85 22.60 73.06 13.90
N LYS A 86 23.12 72.96 15.14
CA LYS A 86 24.30 73.62 15.79
C LYS A 86 24.61 73.00 17.19
N ALA A 87 25.91 72.91 17.56
CA ALA A 87 26.49 72.90 18.95
C ALA A 87 26.07 71.79 19.96
N ALA A 88 26.88 71.35 20.95
CA ALA A 88 28.30 71.50 21.35
C ALA A 88 28.71 70.25 22.21
N ALA A 89 29.94 69.70 22.19
CA ALA A 89 31.12 70.00 23.04
C ALA A 89 30.84 70.13 24.57
N THR A 90 31.63 69.60 25.53
CA THR A 90 33.08 69.22 25.53
C THR A 90 33.44 68.24 26.69
N ALA A 91 34.61 67.55 26.60
CA ALA A 91 35.44 66.97 27.70
C ALA A 91 34.91 65.70 28.45
N THR A 92 35.72 64.75 28.99
CA THR A 92 37.21 64.57 29.06
C THR A 92 37.64 63.07 29.17
N GLU A 93 38.94 62.82 29.23
CA GLU A 93 39.68 61.52 29.35
C GLU A 93 39.49 60.82 30.75
N SER A 94 40.04 59.64 31.13
CA SER A 94 41.12 58.74 30.64
C SER A 94 41.02 57.29 31.22
N LYS A 95 41.94 56.38 30.82
CA LYS A 95 42.30 55.09 31.49
C LYS A 95 43.43 55.35 32.53
N PRO A 96 43.70 54.54 33.59
CA PRO A 96 43.83 53.06 33.60
C PRO A 96 42.98 52.40 34.75
N THR A 97 43.26 51.30 35.49
CA THR A 97 44.48 50.48 35.80
C THR A 97 44.15 49.03 36.28
N LYS A 98 45.19 48.20 36.44
CA LYS A 98 45.20 46.78 36.90
C LYS A 98 44.83 46.58 38.39
N LYS A 99 44.15 45.45 38.71
CA LYS A 99 44.53 44.36 39.66
C LYS A 99 43.27 43.49 39.93
N ALA A 100 43.21 42.15 39.95
CA ALA A 100 44.13 41.03 40.21
C ALA A 100 43.93 40.39 41.61
N ALA A 101 43.67 39.07 41.60
CA ALA A 101 43.62 38.14 42.75
C ALA A 101 42.44 38.34 43.74
N THR A 102 41.98 37.35 44.53
CA THR A 102 42.53 35.99 44.80
C THR A 102 41.40 34.97 45.14
N LYS A 103 41.77 33.67 45.18
CA LYS A 103 41.29 32.54 46.04
C LYS A 103 40.27 32.91 47.16
N THR A 104 39.38 32.01 47.61
CA THR A 104 39.74 30.66 48.15
C THR A 104 38.59 29.65 48.21
N THR A 105 38.96 28.37 48.21
CA THR A 105 38.14 27.14 48.32
C THR A 105 37.72 26.77 49.75
N ALA A 106 36.52 26.20 49.94
CA ALA A 106 36.14 25.10 50.86
C ALA A 106 34.61 24.87 50.74
N ALA A 107 33.99 23.67 50.69
CA ALA A 107 34.15 22.40 51.42
C ALA A 107 33.66 22.47 52.89
N LYS A 108 32.95 21.48 53.49
CA LYS A 108 32.12 20.35 53.01
C LYS A 108 31.44 19.69 54.26
N THR A 109 30.17 19.27 54.19
CA THR A 109 29.50 18.25 55.06
C THR A 109 29.16 18.53 56.56
N GLN A 110 28.10 17.81 57.03
CA GLN A 110 27.68 17.54 58.43
C GLN A 110 27.08 18.73 59.24
N ALA A 111 26.23 18.55 60.27
CA ALA A 111 25.78 17.34 61.00
C ALA A 111 24.24 17.28 61.23
N SER A 112 23.75 16.51 62.22
CA SER A 112 22.32 16.14 62.39
C SER A 112 21.76 16.27 63.83
N LYS A 113 20.42 16.39 63.93
CA LYS A 113 19.56 16.18 65.13
C LYS A 113 19.74 17.16 66.32
N ALA A 114 18.77 17.36 67.23
CA ALA A 114 17.29 17.20 67.20
C ALA A 114 16.69 17.81 68.49
N GLU A 115 15.41 18.24 68.50
CA GLU A 115 14.66 18.50 69.74
C GLU A 115 13.13 18.34 69.57
N ALA A 116 12.39 18.23 70.68
CA ALA A 116 10.95 17.90 70.82
C ALA A 116 10.49 18.35 72.25
N PRO A 117 9.20 18.39 72.69
CA PRO A 117 8.07 17.53 72.25
C PRO A 117 6.62 18.12 72.28
N LYS A 118 5.64 17.23 71.96
CA LYS A 118 4.20 17.09 72.36
C LYS A 118 3.45 18.24 73.09
N PRO A 119 2.13 18.42 72.84
CA PRO A 119 1.06 17.40 73.03
C PRO A 119 0.04 17.30 71.86
N GLU A 120 -1.00 16.45 71.81
CA GLU A 120 -1.36 15.17 72.48
C GLU A 120 -2.31 14.37 71.54
N PRO A 121 -2.25 13.02 71.48
CA PRO A 121 -3.22 12.21 70.73
C PRO A 121 -4.07 11.28 71.63
N THR A 122 -5.34 11.09 71.28
CA THR A 122 -6.20 10.03 71.85
C THR A 122 -6.64 9.03 70.76
N ALA A 123 -6.57 7.73 71.06
CA ALA A 123 -6.87 6.67 70.09
C ALA A 123 -7.48 5.42 70.75
N LYS A 124 -8.63 4.99 70.24
CA LYS A 124 -9.32 3.68 70.36
C LYS A 124 -10.70 3.81 69.67
N ALA A 125 -11.32 2.81 69.06
CA ALA A 125 -10.96 1.39 68.92
C ALA A 125 -11.42 0.82 67.56
N THR A 126 -11.09 -0.45 67.30
CA THR A 126 -11.27 -1.15 66.01
C THR A 126 -11.45 -2.66 66.27
N PRO A 127 -12.15 -3.47 65.45
CA PRO A 127 -13.41 -3.21 64.73
C PRO A 127 -14.52 -4.24 65.06
N ALA A 128 -15.78 -3.81 65.13
CA ALA A 128 -16.99 -4.65 65.13
C ALA A 128 -18.21 -3.78 64.71
N THR A 129 -19.32 -4.28 64.14
CA THR A 129 -19.75 -5.66 63.91
C THR A 129 -20.65 -5.75 62.67
N LYS A 130 -20.53 -6.81 61.84
CA LYS A 130 -21.68 -7.27 61.02
C LYS A 130 -22.66 -8.06 61.92
N PRO A 131 -23.99 -8.03 61.69
CA PRO A 131 -24.91 -8.94 62.37
C PRO A 131 -24.51 -10.41 62.20
N LYS A 132 -24.68 -11.21 63.27
CA LYS A 132 -24.26 -12.63 63.37
C LYS A 132 -25.25 -13.39 64.31
N PRO A 133 -25.09 -14.70 64.64
CA PRO A 133 -26.03 -15.71 64.13
C PRO A 133 -26.57 -16.70 65.20
N ALA A 134 -27.40 -17.66 64.77
CA ALA A 134 -27.37 -19.08 65.20
C ALA A 134 -28.25 -19.91 64.22
N THR A 135 -28.12 -21.23 64.00
CA THR A 135 -27.52 -22.33 64.78
C THR A 135 -27.03 -23.50 63.89
N LYS A 136 -25.91 -24.17 64.29
CA LYS A 136 -25.62 -25.64 64.25
C LYS A 136 -25.66 -26.42 62.91
N ALA A 137 -24.86 -27.49 62.67
CA ALA A 137 -23.71 -28.11 63.38
C ALA A 137 -22.86 -28.99 62.41
N ALA A 138 -21.79 -29.63 62.91
CA ALA A 138 -20.84 -30.50 62.19
C ALA A 138 -21.25 -32.01 62.22
N ALA A 139 -20.49 -33.04 61.76
CA ALA A 139 -19.10 -33.18 61.27
C ALA A 139 -19.04 -34.31 60.16
N THR A 140 -18.00 -35.11 59.83
CA THR A 140 -16.70 -35.49 60.43
C THR A 140 -15.76 -36.18 59.38
N THR A 141 -14.44 -36.29 59.66
CA THR A 141 -13.43 -37.26 59.11
C THR A 141 -13.16 -37.29 57.57
N LYS A 142 -11.91 -37.09 57.08
CA LYS A 142 -10.72 -37.98 57.06
C LYS A 142 -10.88 -39.29 56.23
N ALA A 143 -9.91 -39.77 55.45
CA ALA A 143 -8.63 -39.23 54.92
C ALA A 143 -7.98 -40.25 53.94
N THR A 144 -7.04 -39.81 53.08
CA THR A 144 -5.83 -40.55 52.55
C THR A 144 -5.93 -41.98 51.96
N ALA A 145 -5.19 -42.42 50.93
CA ALA A 145 -4.27 -41.80 49.96
C ALA A 145 -3.84 -42.87 48.90
N ALA A 146 -2.76 -42.58 48.13
CA ALA A 146 -1.91 -43.51 47.36
C ALA A 146 -2.35 -43.98 45.95
N LYS A 147 -1.64 -43.43 44.94
CA LYS A 147 -1.28 -44.07 43.65
C LYS A 147 -0.11 -45.04 43.91
N PRO A 148 0.21 -46.06 43.07
CA PRO A 148 1.12 -45.79 41.94
C PRO A 148 1.06 -46.73 40.69
N ALA A 149 1.73 -46.27 39.62
CA ALA A 149 2.55 -47.00 38.63
C ALA A 149 2.09 -48.32 37.92
N ALA A 150 1.59 -48.17 36.68
CA ALA A 150 2.27 -48.53 35.41
C ALA A 150 2.71 -49.98 35.01
N ARG A 151 2.34 -50.36 33.76
CA ARG A 151 3.23 -50.78 32.61
C ARG A 151 3.07 -52.20 31.99
N LYS A 152 2.50 -52.23 30.76
CA LYS A 152 2.85 -53.03 29.53
C LYS A 152 2.25 -54.44 29.21
N THR A 153 2.04 -54.58 27.88
CA THR A 153 2.22 -55.73 26.93
C THR A 153 1.22 -56.88 26.77
N ALA A 154 0.66 -56.94 25.53
CA ALA A 154 0.31 -58.11 24.69
C ALA A 154 -0.80 -59.09 25.19
N THR A 155 -1.51 -59.88 24.35
CA THR A 155 -1.26 -60.30 22.95
C THR A 155 -2.58 -60.51 22.17
N GLU A 156 -2.50 -60.66 20.84
CA GLU A 156 -3.58 -61.04 19.90
C GLU A 156 -4.02 -62.52 20.05
N PRO A 157 -5.20 -62.93 19.50
CA PRO A 157 -5.19 -63.68 18.23
C PRO A 157 -6.39 -63.40 17.28
N ALA A 158 -6.39 -64.00 16.07
CA ALA A 158 -7.25 -63.64 14.93
C ALA A 158 -8.07 -64.82 14.31
N ALA A 159 -8.73 -64.57 13.15
CA ALA A 159 -9.36 -65.51 12.19
C ALA A 159 -10.84 -65.96 12.46
N THR A 160 -11.77 -66.22 11.49
CA THR A 160 -11.80 -66.07 10.00
C THR A 160 -13.23 -66.23 9.37
N LYS A 161 -13.45 -65.65 8.16
CA LYS A 161 -14.29 -66.09 6.97
C LYS A 161 -15.85 -66.10 6.95
N GLU A 162 -16.45 -65.21 6.14
CA GLU A 162 -17.14 -65.37 4.81
C GLU A 162 -17.77 -66.72 4.30
N PRO A 163 -18.60 -66.79 3.20
CA PRO A 163 -19.31 -65.76 2.36
C PRO A 163 -20.74 -66.13 1.78
N ALA A 164 -21.28 -65.31 0.83
CA ALA A 164 -22.28 -65.59 -0.26
C ALA A 164 -23.81 -65.76 0.07
N ALA A 165 -24.84 -65.62 -0.82
CA ALA A 165 -25.16 -64.95 -2.12
C ALA A 165 -26.64 -65.32 -2.56
N ALA A 166 -27.37 -64.82 -3.59
CA ALA A 166 -27.56 -63.55 -4.34
C ALA A 166 -28.69 -63.69 -5.44
N LYS A 167 -29.21 -62.58 -6.07
CA LYS A 167 -29.96 -62.42 -7.38
C LYS A 167 -31.43 -61.87 -7.42
N SER A 168 -31.61 -60.74 -8.15
CA SER A 168 -32.49 -60.38 -9.33
C SER A 168 -33.91 -60.97 -9.56
N PRO A 169 -34.89 -60.24 -10.17
CA PRO A 169 -34.91 -59.79 -11.60
C PRO A 169 -35.36 -58.31 -11.86
N ALA A 170 -35.72 -57.90 -13.10
CA ALA A 170 -35.67 -56.49 -13.55
C ALA A 170 -36.62 -56.01 -14.71
N GLN A 171 -36.75 -54.67 -14.85
CA GLN A 171 -37.04 -53.84 -16.08
C GLN A 171 -38.43 -53.95 -16.78
N PRO A 172 -38.79 -53.10 -17.81
CA PRO A 172 -38.12 -51.93 -18.44
C PRO A 172 -38.98 -50.64 -18.68
N ALA A 173 -38.34 -49.49 -19.00
CA ALA A 173 -38.78 -48.34 -19.86
C ALA A 173 -37.95 -47.06 -19.53
N THR A 174 -37.65 -46.06 -20.38
CA THR A 174 -37.61 -45.85 -21.87
C THR A 174 -36.63 -44.67 -22.12
N ALA A 175 -36.02 -44.51 -23.32
CA ALA A 175 -34.92 -43.53 -23.51
C ALA A 175 -34.75 -42.92 -24.93
N LYS A 176 -34.27 -41.67 -24.99
CA LYS A 176 -33.44 -41.07 -26.07
C LYS A 176 -33.05 -39.61 -25.72
N PRO A 177 -32.03 -38.99 -26.38
CA PRO A 177 -30.86 -39.55 -27.04
C PRO A 177 -29.52 -39.03 -26.46
N ALA A 178 -28.43 -39.81 -26.57
CA ALA A 178 -27.09 -39.34 -26.25
C ALA A 178 -26.32 -38.89 -27.52
N ALA A 179 -25.42 -37.91 -27.38
CA ALA A 179 -24.52 -37.47 -28.45
C ALA A 179 -23.40 -38.50 -28.74
N ALA A 180 -22.77 -38.39 -29.92
CA ALA A 180 -21.85 -39.40 -30.43
C ALA A 180 -20.47 -39.40 -29.72
N LYS A 181 -19.89 -40.60 -29.56
CA LYS A 181 -18.47 -40.75 -29.20
C LYS A 181 -17.58 -40.44 -30.42
N PRO A 182 -16.46 -39.71 -30.26
CA PRO A 182 -15.38 -39.75 -31.24
C PRO A 182 -14.69 -41.12 -31.22
N THR A 183 -14.22 -41.58 -32.38
CA THR A 183 -13.47 -42.83 -32.52
C THR A 183 -12.04 -42.70 -31.99
N ALA A 184 -11.53 -43.76 -31.34
CA ALA A 184 -10.20 -43.76 -30.76
C ALA A 184 -9.10 -43.88 -31.83
N THR A 185 -8.39 -42.78 -32.09
CA THR A 185 -7.16 -42.80 -32.90
C THR A 185 -6.03 -43.47 -32.12
N LYS A 186 -5.27 -44.34 -32.79
CA LYS A 186 -4.12 -45.06 -32.22
C LYS A 186 -3.04 -44.08 -31.73
N PRO A 187 -2.43 -44.26 -30.55
CA PRO A 187 -1.42 -43.34 -30.05
C PRO A 187 -0.23 -43.21 -31.01
N ALA A 188 0.17 -41.97 -31.30
CA ALA A 188 1.47 -41.68 -31.86
C ALA A 188 2.58 -42.04 -30.84
N PRO A 189 3.79 -42.42 -31.27
CA PRO A 189 4.90 -42.66 -30.34
C PRO A 189 5.17 -41.37 -29.55
N ALA A 190 5.34 -41.50 -28.23
CA ALA A 190 5.56 -40.37 -27.35
C ALA A 190 6.78 -39.56 -27.80
N ALA A 191 6.60 -38.25 -28.00
CA ALA A 191 7.71 -37.35 -28.27
C ALA A 191 8.71 -37.45 -27.10
N SER A 192 9.98 -37.75 -27.42
CA SER A 192 11.03 -37.85 -26.43
C SER A 192 11.15 -36.53 -25.69
N LYS A 193 11.06 -36.53 -24.35
CA LYS A 193 11.35 -35.34 -23.53
C LYS A 193 12.71 -34.78 -23.98
N PRO A 194 12.84 -33.46 -24.23
CA PRO A 194 14.08 -32.88 -24.71
C PRO A 194 15.21 -33.15 -23.70
N SER A 195 16.41 -33.44 -24.20
CA SER A 195 17.55 -33.72 -23.33
C SER A 195 17.83 -32.51 -22.41
N PRO A 196 18.24 -32.70 -21.14
CA PRO A 196 18.42 -31.59 -20.20
C PRO A 196 19.35 -30.46 -20.68
N LYS A 197 20.30 -30.77 -21.56
CA LYS A 197 21.18 -29.76 -22.20
C LYS A 197 20.43 -28.84 -23.17
N ALA A 198 19.47 -29.37 -23.91
CA ALA A 198 18.65 -28.58 -24.84
C ALA A 198 17.68 -27.66 -24.07
N THR A 199 17.07 -28.17 -23.00
CA THR A 199 16.17 -27.39 -22.13
C THR A 199 16.93 -26.24 -21.46
N LYS A 200 18.14 -26.48 -20.92
CA LYS A 200 18.96 -25.42 -20.34
C LYS A 200 19.37 -24.36 -21.38
N ALA A 201 19.78 -24.76 -22.59
CA ALA A 201 20.16 -23.80 -23.63
C ALA A 201 19.01 -22.84 -24.00
N ALA A 202 17.78 -23.33 -24.08
CA ALA A 202 16.60 -22.49 -24.35
C ALA A 202 16.28 -21.53 -23.19
N ALA A 203 16.46 -21.96 -21.93
CA ALA A 203 16.30 -21.11 -20.75
C ALA A 203 17.41 -20.04 -20.65
N ASP A 204 18.65 -20.40 -20.98
CA ASP A 204 19.77 -19.46 -21.08
C ASP A 204 19.50 -18.41 -22.18
N GLU A 205 18.99 -18.81 -23.34
CA GLU A 205 18.59 -17.90 -24.43
C GLU A 205 17.43 -16.98 -24.04
N LEU A 206 16.40 -17.50 -23.38
CA LEU A 206 15.26 -16.70 -22.90
C LEU A 206 15.69 -15.63 -21.88
N PHE A 207 16.54 -16.00 -20.92
CA PHE A 207 17.11 -15.02 -19.98
C PHE A 207 17.92 -13.94 -20.71
N GLN A 208 18.79 -14.32 -21.67
CA GLN A 208 19.58 -13.34 -22.41
C GLN A 208 18.71 -12.43 -23.28
N LYS A 209 17.62 -12.95 -23.88
CA LYS A 209 16.63 -12.16 -24.61
C LYS A 209 15.92 -11.14 -23.71
N ARG A 210 15.47 -11.54 -22.51
CA ARG A 210 14.86 -10.61 -21.55
C ARG A 210 15.88 -9.59 -21.04
N LEU A 211 17.09 -10.02 -20.66
CA LEU A 211 18.16 -9.11 -20.23
C LEU A 211 18.48 -8.07 -21.31
N ALA A 212 18.66 -8.49 -22.58
CA ALA A 212 18.97 -7.59 -23.69
C ALA A 212 17.88 -6.53 -23.96
N ARG A 213 16.62 -6.77 -23.61
CA ARG A 213 15.52 -5.79 -23.71
C ARG A 213 15.70 -4.60 -22.77
N HIS A 214 16.35 -4.80 -21.63
CA HIS A 214 16.41 -3.83 -20.53
C HIS A 214 17.84 -3.42 -20.11
N HIS A 215 18.86 -4.17 -20.52
CA HIS A 215 20.24 -4.06 -20.03
C HIS A 215 20.78 -2.62 -20.10
N ASP A 216 20.57 -1.91 -21.20
CA ASP A 216 21.19 -0.60 -21.39
C ASP A 216 20.51 0.49 -20.54
N GLU A 217 19.20 0.43 -20.34
CA GLU A 217 18.49 1.32 -19.40
C GLU A 217 18.84 0.97 -17.94
N LEU A 218 18.81 -0.32 -17.59
CA LEU A 218 19.15 -0.83 -16.27
C LEU A 218 20.60 -0.49 -15.89
N ARG A 219 21.53 -0.59 -16.85
CA ARG A 219 22.93 -0.18 -16.66
C ARG A 219 23.07 1.32 -16.53
N TRP A 220 22.39 2.10 -17.38
CA TRP A 220 22.45 3.57 -17.32
C TRP A 220 21.96 4.11 -15.98
N LEU A 221 20.79 3.67 -15.50
CA LEU A 221 20.25 4.06 -14.18
C LEU A 221 21.19 3.65 -13.03
N TYR A 222 21.78 2.46 -13.09
CA TYR A 222 22.72 2.00 -12.07
C TYR A 222 24.02 2.81 -12.06
N MET A 223 24.57 3.16 -13.23
CA MET A 223 25.76 4.02 -13.31
C MET A 223 25.45 5.45 -12.86
N GLU A 224 24.26 5.99 -13.16
CA GLU A 224 23.83 7.33 -12.71
C GLU A 224 23.74 7.43 -11.18
N LEU A 225 23.30 6.38 -10.50
CA LEU A 225 23.22 6.34 -9.03
C LEU A 225 24.54 5.99 -8.34
N TYR A 226 25.39 5.15 -8.96
CA TYR A 226 26.48 4.46 -8.25
C TYR A 226 27.87 4.51 -8.91
N ASP A 227 27.98 4.82 -10.20
CA ASP A 227 29.22 4.75 -11.02
C ASP A 227 30.07 3.48 -10.78
N ASN A 228 29.40 2.33 -10.58
CA ASN A 228 30.05 1.09 -10.13
C ASN A 228 29.77 -0.09 -11.08
N GLY A 229 30.65 -0.22 -12.08
CA GLY A 229 30.54 -1.26 -13.11
C GLY A 229 30.67 -2.70 -12.57
N ASP A 230 31.43 -2.92 -11.51
CA ASP A 230 31.69 -4.25 -10.94
C ASP A 230 30.50 -4.75 -10.11
N MET A 231 29.91 -3.90 -9.28
CA MET A 231 28.70 -4.22 -8.52
C MET A 231 27.49 -4.46 -9.44
N PHE A 232 27.44 -3.81 -10.61
CA PHE A 232 26.47 -4.11 -11.66
C PHE A 232 26.73 -5.47 -12.33
N ALA A 233 27.99 -5.84 -12.57
CA ALA A 233 28.33 -7.16 -13.10
C ALA A 233 27.95 -8.27 -12.12
N GLU A 234 28.18 -8.07 -10.81
CA GLU A 234 27.70 -8.97 -9.76
C GLU A 234 26.16 -9.07 -9.77
N LEU A 235 25.44 -7.93 -9.84
CA LEU A 235 23.99 -7.91 -9.90
C LEU A 235 23.46 -8.76 -11.06
N THR A 236 23.97 -8.58 -12.28
CA THR A 236 23.53 -9.37 -13.44
C THR A 236 23.89 -10.86 -13.33
N GLN A 237 25.00 -11.21 -12.66
CA GLN A 237 25.33 -12.59 -12.33
C GLN A 237 24.35 -13.21 -11.32
N GLN A 238 23.99 -12.48 -10.26
CA GLN A 238 23.02 -12.96 -9.27
C GLN A 238 21.60 -13.03 -9.84
N MET A 239 21.19 -12.10 -10.71
CA MET A 239 19.94 -12.20 -11.47
C MET A 239 19.86 -13.52 -12.26
N LYS A 240 20.96 -13.95 -12.92
CA LYS A 240 21.01 -15.25 -13.59
C LYS A 240 20.97 -16.42 -12.59
N ARG A 241 21.59 -16.28 -11.41
CA ARG A 241 21.53 -17.30 -10.34
C ARG A 241 20.10 -17.51 -9.87
N PHE A 242 19.37 -16.45 -9.55
CA PHE A 242 17.96 -16.52 -9.13
C PHE A 242 17.03 -17.01 -10.24
N TYR A 243 17.29 -16.66 -11.51
CA TYR A 243 16.57 -17.24 -12.65
C TYR A 243 16.80 -18.76 -12.77
N ASP A 244 18.04 -19.23 -12.58
CA ASP A 244 18.33 -20.67 -12.60
C ASP A 244 17.71 -21.40 -11.39
N GLU A 245 17.70 -20.78 -10.21
CA GLU A 245 17.12 -21.33 -8.96
C GLU A 245 15.58 -21.32 -8.91
N ARG A 246 14.89 -20.50 -9.72
CA ARG A 246 13.42 -20.46 -9.79
C ARG A 246 12.86 -21.80 -10.25
N SER A 247 11.82 -22.33 -9.61
CA SER A 247 11.26 -23.65 -9.95
C SER A 247 10.66 -23.69 -11.36
N ASP A 248 10.56 -24.88 -11.96
CA ASP A 248 9.95 -25.07 -13.28
C ASP A 248 8.44 -24.72 -13.26
N GLU A 249 7.77 -24.91 -12.11
CA GLU A 249 6.39 -24.47 -11.87
C GLU A 249 6.25 -22.95 -11.93
N LEU A 250 7.08 -22.22 -11.18
CA LEU A 250 7.07 -20.75 -11.19
C LEU A 250 7.54 -20.17 -12.54
N LYS A 251 8.40 -20.87 -13.28
CA LYS A 251 8.76 -20.54 -14.67
C LYS A 251 7.61 -20.77 -15.65
N ALA A 252 6.75 -21.76 -15.42
CA ALA A 252 5.54 -21.97 -16.21
C ALA A 252 4.49 -20.88 -15.90
N LEU A 253 4.29 -20.54 -14.63
CA LEU A 253 3.41 -19.44 -14.20
C LEU A 253 3.89 -18.09 -14.74
N ASP A 254 5.20 -17.81 -14.70
CA ASP A 254 5.80 -16.65 -15.37
C ASP A 254 5.47 -16.61 -16.86
N ALA A 255 5.56 -17.74 -17.57
CA ALA A 255 5.33 -17.80 -19.01
C ALA A 255 3.85 -17.59 -19.38
N THR A 256 2.92 -18.09 -18.56
CA THR A 256 1.49 -17.81 -18.69
C THR A 256 1.22 -16.31 -18.48
N ARG A 257 1.70 -15.74 -17.37
CA ARG A 257 1.49 -14.32 -17.04
C ARG A 257 2.20 -13.36 -18.01
N GLU A 258 3.39 -13.69 -18.52
CA GLU A 258 4.10 -12.92 -19.56
C GLU A 258 3.34 -12.93 -20.89
N ALA A 259 2.57 -14.00 -21.18
CA ALA A 259 1.72 -14.10 -22.37
C ALA A 259 0.35 -13.41 -22.21
N GLU A 260 -0.23 -13.42 -20.99
CA GLU A 260 -1.41 -12.63 -20.63
C GLU A 260 -1.09 -11.12 -20.47
N GLY A 261 0.17 -10.79 -20.17
CA GLY A 261 0.64 -9.45 -19.90
C GLY A 261 0.17 -8.95 -18.54
N ALA A 262 -0.79 -8.03 -18.53
CA ALA A 262 -1.25 -7.37 -17.31
C ALA A 262 -2.34 -8.18 -16.57
N TRP A 263 -2.06 -9.44 -16.26
CA TRP A 263 -2.96 -10.42 -15.63
C TRP A 263 -3.69 -9.87 -14.39
N TYR A 264 -2.99 -9.08 -13.57
CA TYR A 264 -3.49 -8.42 -12.36
C TYR A 264 -4.57 -7.34 -12.62
N ARG A 265 -4.80 -6.93 -13.88
CA ARG A 265 -5.88 -6.02 -14.30
C ARG A 265 -7.19 -6.75 -14.63
N ASN A 266 -7.23 -8.08 -14.55
CA ASN A 266 -8.42 -8.87 -14.82
C ASN A 266 -9.56 -8.49 -13.86
N ARG A 267 -10.76 -8.20 -14.39
CA ARG A 267 -11.92 -7.79 -13.57
C ARG A 267 -12.34 -8.82 -12.52
N ASN A 268 -12.00 -10.09 -12.74
CA ASN A 268 -12.26 -11.22 -11.85
C ASN A 268 -11.38 -11.23 -10.58
N MET A 269 -10.37 -10.36 -10.49
CA MET A 269 -9.51 -10.26 -9.31
C MET A 269 -10.29 -9.69 -8.12
N LEU A 270 -10.32 -10.43 -7.01
CA LEU A 270 -10.82 -10.00 -5.71
C LEU A 270 -9.78 -10.29 -4.64
N GLY A 271 -9.35 -9.24 -3.94
CA GLY A 271 -8.38 -9.32 -2.85
C GLY A 271 -8.99 -9.55 -1.47
N MET A 272 -8.21 -10.14 -0.57
CA MET A 272 -8.39 -10.06 0.89
C MET A 272 -7.04 -9.81 1.60
N GLN A 273 -6.98 -8.79 2.46
CA GLN A 273 -5.82 -8.52 3.33
C GLN A 273 -6.03 -9.19 4.70
N MET A 274 -5.01 -9.89 5.22
CA MET A 274 -5.11 -10.64 6.49
C MET A 274 -3.77 -10.78 7.23
N TYR A 275 -3.84 -10.77 8.57
CA TYR A 275 -2.76 -11.23 9.45
C TYR A 275 -2.86 -12.74 9.67
N ILE A 276 -1.78 -13.48 9.42
CA ILE A 276 -1.77 -14.96 9.52
C ILE A 276 -2.15 -15.46 10.91
N ASP A 277 -1.60 -14.86 11.98
CA ASP A 277 -1.86 -15.26 13.37
C ASP A 277 -3.30 -14.95 13.80
N ASN A 278 -3.81 -13.78 13.42
CA ASN A 278 -5.17 -13.37 13.76
C ASN A 278 -6.25 -14.09 12.93
N PHE A 279 -5.99 -14.40 11.66
CA PHE A 279 -6.92 -15.13 10.79
C PHE A 279 -6.95 -16.63 11.09
N ALA A 280 -5.78 -17.28 11.17
CA ALA A 280 -5.71 -18.74 11.31
C ALA A 280 -4.53 -19.27 12.15
N GLY A 281 -3.84 -18.41 12.91
CA GLY A 281 -2.74 -18.78 13.80
C GLY A 281 -1.39 -19.03 13.10
N THR A 282 -1.37 -19.76 11.98
CA THR A 282 -0.14 -20.19 11.27
C THR A 282 -0.35 -20.24 9.76
N LEU A 283 0.74 -20.36 8.98
CA LEU A 283 0.68 -20.56 7.52
C LEU A 283 -0.18 -21.79 7.15
N LYS A 284 -0.06 -22.90 7.89
CA LYS A 284 -0.88 -24.10 7.71
C LYS A 284 -2.33 -23.89 8.13
N GLY A 285 -2.56 -23.01 9.09
CA GLY A 285 -3.90 -22.53 9.38
C GLY A 285 -4.52 -21.81 8.17
N VAL A 286 -3.76 -20.97 7.46
CA VAL A 286 -4.27 -20.31 6.23
C VAL A 286 -4.56 -21.35 5.14
N GLU A 287 -3.69 -22.35 4.98
CA GLU A 287 -3.88 -23.51 4.09
C GLU A 287 -5.18 -24.27 4.37
N GLU A 288 -5.43 -24.61 5.65
CA GLU A 288 -6.70 -25.22 6.13
C GLU A 288 -7.94 -24.34 5.86
N LYS A 289 -7.76 -23.05 5.61
CA LYS A 289 -8.83 -22.07 5.36
C LYS A 289 -8.97 -21.65 3.90
N LEU A 290 -8.15 -22.15 2.98
CA LEU A 290 -8.32 -21.92 1.54
C LEU A 290 -9.76 -22.24 1.04
N PRO A 291 -10.44 -23.32 1.50
CA PRO A 291 -11.85 -23.58 1.12
C PRO A 291 -12.85 -22.53 1.60
N TYR A 292 -12.54 -21.74 2.63
CA TYR A 292 -13.35 -20.58 3.02
C TYR A 292 -13.05 -19.37 2.12
N ILE A 293 -11.78 -19.11 1.82
CA ILE A 293 -11.34 -18.04 0.92
C ILE A 293 -11.93 -18.23 -0.49
N GLU A 294 -12.00 -19.47 -0.97
CA GLU A 294 -12.73 -19.88 -2.18
C GLU A 294 -14.24 -19.55 -2.11
N ARG A 295 -14.90 -19.80 -0.96
CA ARG A 295 -16.33 -19.41 -0.76
C ARG A 295 -16.54 -17.89 -0.82
N CYS A 296 -15.53 -17.10 -0.46
CA CYS A 296 -15.53 -15.64 -0.57
C CYS A 296 -15.22 -15.14 -2.00
N ASN A 297 -15.06 -16.05 -2.98
CA ASN A 297 -14.62 -15.77 -4.36
C ASN A 297 -13.23 -15.10 -4.47
N VAL A 298 -12.45 -15.05 -3.39
CA VAL A 298 -11.14 -14.39 -3.32
C VAL A 298 -10.09 -15.22 -4.09
N ASN A 299 -9.35 -14.55 -4.97
CA ASN A 299 -8.23 -15.13 -5.74
C ASN A 299 -6.94 -14.32 -5.58
N TYR A 300 -6.90 -13.42 -4.59
CA TYR A 300 -5.74 -12.64 -4.23
C TYR A 300 -5.68 -12.46 -2.70
N ILE A 301 -4.62 -12.94 -2.05
CA ILE A 301 -4.44 -12.79 -0.60
C ILE A 301 -3.23 -11.91 -0.33
N HIS A 302 -3.40 -10.82 0.41
CA HIS A 302 -2.28 -10.05 0.97
C HIS A 302 -2.03 -10.49 2.42
N LEU A 303 -0.94 -11.22 2.61
CA LEU A 303 -0.43 -11.63 3.91
C LEU A 303 0.41 -10.50 4.53
N MET A 304 -0.05 -9.97 5.66
CA MET A 304 0.66 -8.95 6.46
C MET A 304 2.04 -9.45 6.95
N PRO A 305 3.00 -8.58 7.34
CA PRO A 305 4.41 -8.94 7.53
C PRO A 305 4.66 -10.19 8.39
N PHE A 306 5.07 -11.26 7.72
CA PHE A 306 5.30 -12.58 8.31
C PHE A 306 6.78 -12.93 8.49
N LEU A 307 7.68 -12.08 8.02
CA LEU A 307 9.13 -12.23 8.16
C LEU A 307 9.58 -12.00 9.61
N ASP A 308 10.67 -12.65 9.99
CA ASP A 308 11.20 -12.68 11.35
C ASP A 308 11.54 -11.27 11.87
N THR A 309 11.08 -10.95 13.08
CA THR A 309 11.23 -9.64 13.75
C THR A 309 11.95 -9.80 15.10
N PRO A 310 12.16 -8.73 15.88
CA PRO A 310 12.46 -8.85 17.31
C PRO A 310 11.43 -9.73 18.04
N ALA A 311 11.90 -10.46 19.06
CA ALA A 311 11.05 -11.30 19.91
C ALA A 311 10.22 -10.49 20.92
N ASP A 312 10.64 -9.25 21.17
CA ASP A 312 9.86 -8.21 21.86
C ASP A 312 8.91 -7.58 20.85
N LYS A 313 7.60 -7.86 20.99
CA LYS A 313 6.59 -7.43 20.02
C LYS A 313 6.34 -5.93 20.05
N SER A 314 6.63 -5.25 21.17
CA SER A 314 6.58 -3.78 21.25
C SER A 314 7.62 -3.10 20.34
N ARG A 315 8.70 -3.82 20.01
CA ARG A 315 9.77 -3.40 19.08
C ARG A 315 9.61 -4.01 17.68
N SER A 316 8.38 -4.32 17.26
CA SER A 316 8.10 -4.96 15.96
C SER A 316 7.32 -4.11 14.95
N ASP A 317 6.61 -3.06 15.39
CA ASP A 317 5.60 -2.29 14.61
C ASP A 317 4.68 -3.22 13.78
N GLY A 318 3.98 -4.14 14.44
CA GLY A 318 3.10 -5.14 13.80
C GLY A 318 3.83 -6.18 12.93
N GLY A 319 5.15 -6.07 12.75
CA GLY A 319 5.96 -6.88 11.86
C GLY A 319 6.83 -6.07 10.87
N TYR A 320 6.66 -4.75 10.78
CA TYR A 320 7.44 -3.90 9.87
C TYR A 320 8.92 -3.72 10.30
N ALA A 321 9.31 -4.03 11.54
CA ALA A 321 10.72 -4.07 11.94
C ALA A 321 11.36 -5.44 11.60
N VAL A 322 11.67 -5.67 10.31
CA VAL A 322 12.23 -6.95 9.82
C VAL A 322 13.67 -7.17 10.31
N LYS A 323 13.92 -8.34 10.90
CA LYS A 323 15.20 -8.81 11.47
C LYS A 323 15.88 -9.90 10.64
N ASP A 324 15.12 -10.69 9.87
CA ASP A 324 15.68 -11.58 8.84
C ASP A 324 14.70 -11.72 7.66
N PHE A 325 15.11 -11.27 6.47
CA PHE A 325 14.32 -11.35 5.24
C PHE A 325 14.19 -12.76 4.66
N ARG A 326 14.98 -13.73 5.16
CA ARG A 326 15.01 -15.12 4.66
C ARG A 326 14.45 -16.12 5.68
N ARG A 327 13.74 -15.62 6.69
CA ARG A 327 13.09 -16.43 7.72
C ARG A 327 11.68 -15.93 8.03
N VAL A 328 10.73 -16.85 8.17
CA VAL A 328 9.38 -16.59 8.70
C VAL A 328 9.46 -16.44 10.23
N LYS A 329 8.55 -15.66 10.83
CA LYS A 329 8.33 -15.61 12.29
C LYS A 329 8.11 -17.04 12.83
N PRO A 330 8.90 -17.53 13.80
CA PRO A 330 8.84 -18.93 14.25
C PRO A 330 7.47 -19.39 14.78
N GLU A 331 6.60 -18.47 15.24
CA GLU A 331 5.24 -18.80 15.63
C GLU A 331 4.27 -19.02 14.45
N LEU A 332 4.58 -18.52 13.24
CA LEU A 332 3.74 -18.64 12.04
C LEU A 332 4.10 -19.87 11.19
N GLY A 333 5.36 -20.32 11.24
CA GLY A 333 5.88 -21.45 10.48
C GLY A 333 7.32 -21.23 9.98
N THR A 334 7.65 -21.86 8.86
CA THR A 334 8.95 -21.83 8.18
C THR A 334 8.83 -21.32 6.73
N MET A 335 9.96 -21.11 6.05
CA MET A 335 9.95 -20.80 4.61
C MET A 335 9.41 -21.97 3.77
N ASP A 336 9.64 -23.21 4.20
CA ASP A 336 9.07 -24.40 3.52
C ASP A 336 7.54 -24.40 3.63
N ASP A 337 6.98 -23.98 4.77
CA ASP A 337 5.52 -23.83 4.96
C ASP A 337 4.94 -22.67 4.13
N LEU A 338 5.72 -21.60 3.89
CA LEU A 338 5.33 -20.49 3.02
C LEU A 338 5.30 -20.92 1.55
N ALA A 339 6.32 -21.66 1.10
CA ALA A 339 6.38 -22.20 -0.25
C ALA A 339 5.28 -23.25 -0.51
N HIS A 340 4.92 -24.04 0.51
CA HIS A 340 3.79 -24.98 0.45
C HIS A 340 2.45 -24.23 0.31
N LEU A 341 2.21 -23.20 1.13
CA LEU A 341 1.02 -22.35 1.02
C LEU A 341 0.95 -21.66 -0.35
N ALA A 342 2.08 -21.22 -0.92
CA ALA A 342 2.12 -20.63 -2.26
C ALA A 342 1.70 -21.65 -3.35
N HIS A 343 2.20 -22.88 -3.29
CA HIS A 343 1.82 -23.96 -4.21
C HIS A 343 0.32 -24.31 -4.11
N GLU A 344 -0.22 -24.50 -2.89
CA GLU A 344 -1.65 -24.75 -2.66
C GLU A 344 -2.54 -23.57 -3.11
N CYS A 345 -2.07 -22.33 -2.99
CA CYS A 345 -2.75 -21.17 -3.57
C CYS A 345 -2.72 -21.21 -5.11
N HIS A 346 -1.58 -21.51 -5.72
CA HIS A 346 -1.42 -21.53 -7.19
C HIS A 346 -2.26 -22.61 -7.86
N GLU A 347 -2.34 -23.82 -7.30
CA GLU A 347 -3.24 -24.89 -7.78
C GLU A 347 -4.74 -24.49 -7.72
N ARG A 348 -5.10 -23.51 -6.89
CA ARG A 348 -6.46 -22.94 -6.78
C ARG A 348 -6.66 -21.65 -7.59
N GLY A 349 -5.62 -21.17 -8.28
CA GLY A 349 -5.64 -19.88 -8.98
C GLY A 349 -5.61 -18.65 -8.07
N ILE A 350 -5.22 -18.81 -6.80
CA ILE A 350 -5.09 -17.75 -5.81
C ILE A 350 -3.65 -17.21 -5.86
N SER A 351 -3.48 -15.88 -5.90
CA SER A 351 -2.18 -15.21 -5.90
C SER A 351 -1.84 -14.60 -4.53
N LEU A 352 -0.57 -14.64 -4.11
CA LEU A 352 -0.09 -14.12 -2.82
C LEU A 352 0.64 -12.77 -2.95
N CYS A 353 0.26 -11.80 -2.11
CA CYS A 353 1.04 -10.59 -1.80
C CYS A 353 1.71 -10.68 -0.44
N MET A 354 2.92 -10.14 -0.37
CA MET A 354 3.64 -9.89 0.88
C MET A 354 4.18 -8.45 0.98
N ASP A 355 4.41 -8.00 2.20
CA ASP A 355 5.13 -6.77 2.51
C ASP A 355 6.65 -6.94 2.43
N PHE A 356 7.29 -6.23 1.50
CA PHE A 356 8.73 -6.13 1.40
C PHE A 356 9.21 -4.78 1.97
N VAL A 357 9.64 -4.83 3.24
CA VAL A 357 10.15 -3.66 3.97
C VAL A 357 11.51 -3.25 3.43
N MET A 358 11.51 -2.29 2.50
CA MET A 358 12.73 -1.91 1.79
C MET A 358 13.44 -0.68 2.39
N ASN A 359 12.73 0.26 3.03
CA ASN A 359 13.36 1.47 3.58
C ASN A 359 14.28 1.22 4.78
N HIS A 360 13.94 0.28 5.67
CA HIS A 360 14.62 0.11 6.96
C HIS A 360 14.71 -1.36 7.38
N THR A 361 15.57 -1.65 8.36
CA THR A 361 15.58 -2.93 9.07
C THR A 361 15.37 -2.74 10.56
N SER A 362 15.04 -3.81 11.28
CA SER A 362 15.19 -3.84 12.73
C SER A 362 16.62 -3.50 13.16
N GLU A 363 16.79 -2.86 14.31
CA GLU A 363 18.08 -2.70 14.98
C GLU A 363 18.73 -4.04 15.41
N ASP A 364 17.93 -5.13 15.48
CA ASP A 364 18.39 -6.50 15.76
C ASP A 364 18.72 -7.31 14.48
N HIS A 365 18.55 -6.73 13.29
CA HIS A 365 18.98 -7.30 12.01
C HIS A 365 20.50 -7.52 11.99
N GLU A 366 21.01 -8.52 11.26
CA GLU A 366 22.46 -8.83 11.24
C GLU A 366 23.29 -7.60 10.90
N TRP A 367 22.90 -6.85 9.87
CA TRP A 367 23.65 -5.68 9.42
C TRP A 367 23.63 -4.56 10.48
N ALA A 368 22.51 -4.32 11.16
CA ALA A 368 22.40 -3.31 12.21
C ALA A 368 23.26 -3.67 13.43
N ARG A 369 23.25 -4.95 13.83
CA ARG A 369 24.10 -5.45 14.92
C ARG A 369 25.60 -5.35 14.62
N ARG A 370 26.00 -5.60 13.37
CA ARG A 370 27.40 -5.48 12.91
C ARG A 370 27.83 -4.03 12.72
N ALA A 371 26.92 -3.17 12.26
CA ALA A 371 27.12 -1.72 12.25
C ALA A 371 27.32 -1.16 13.67
N ARG A 372 26.48 -1.58 14.64
CA ARG A 372 26.61 -1.23 16.07
C ARG A 372 27.92 -1.73 16.69
N ALA A 373 28.45 -2.84 16.21
CA ALA A 373 29.77 -3.36 16.59
C ALA A 373 30.96 -2.60 15.96
N GLY A 374 30.71 -1.56 15.16
CA GLY A 374 31.75 -0.75 14.51
C GLY A 374 32.31 -1.35 13.22
N GLU A 375 31.68 -2.37 12.62
CA GLU A 375 32.12 -2.92 11.34
C GLU A 375 31.78 -1.93 10.21
N GLY A 376 32.77 -1.15 9.77
CA GLY A 376 32.58 -0.03 8.83
C GLY A 376 31.85 -0.37 7.53
N GLU A 377 32.01 -1.60 7.02
CA GLU A 377 31.24 -2.08 5.86
C GLU A 377 29.73 -2.08 6.14
N TYR A 378 29.32 -2.53 7.33
CA TYR A 378 27.93 -2.58 7.76
C TYR A 378 27.43 -1.21 8.25
N MET A 379 28.29 -0.39 8.86
CA MET A 379 27.96 1.02 9.14
C MET A 379 27.60 1.77 7.85
N SER A 380 28.29 1.50 6.74
CA SER A 380 28.01 2.11 5.44
C SER A 380 26.65 1.73 4.82
N ARG A 381 25.94 0.76 5.40
CA ARG A 381 24.59 0.33 4.98
C ARG A 381 23.47 1.16 5.63
N TYR A 382 23.79 2.03 6.58
CA TYR A 382 22.86 2.92 7.29
C TYR A 382 23.39 4.37 7.29
N PHE A 383 22.64 5.31 7.87
CA PHE A 383 23.05 6.72 8.02
C PHE A 383 23.49 7.04 9.45
N PHE A 384 24.80 6.98 9.71
CA PHE A 384 25.40 7.45 10.96
C PHE A 384 25.80 8.92 10.88
N CYS A 385 25.60 9.69 11.96
CA CYS A 385 25.94 11.11 12.07
C CYS A 385 26.28 11.50 13.51
N ASP A 386 27.44 12.13 13.73
CA ASP A 386 27.88 12.74 15.00
C ASP A 386 27.69 14.27 15.04
N ASN A 387 27.47 14.90 13.89
CA ASN A 387 27.33 16.34 13.77
C ASN A 387 25.89 16.80 14.05
N GLN A 388 25.67 17.35 15.25
CA GLN A 388 24.38 17.87 15.69
C GLN A 388 23.78 18.89 14.70
N ALA A 389 24.56 19.75 14.05
CA ALA A 389 24.03 20.75 13.12
C ALA A 389 23.41 20.12 11.84
N ILE A 390 23.82 18.91 11.47
CA ILE A 390 23.22 18.13 10.38
C ILE A 390 21.93 17.45 10.85
N ILE A 391 21.91 16.91 12.08
CA ILE A 391 20.72 16.34 12.72
C ILE A 391 19.64 17.42 12.88
N ASP A 392 20.01 18.59 13.39
CA ASP A 392 19.14 19.78 13.52
C ASP A 392 18.60 20.24 12.16
N GLN A 393 19.36 20.07 11.08
CA GLN A 393 18.88 20.42 9.73
C GLN A 393 17.86 19.41 9.21
N TYR A 394 18.13 18.11 9.29
CA TYR A 394 17.12 17.10 8.94
C TYR A 394 15.84 17.29 9.77
N THR A 395 15.96 17.66 11.04
CA THR A 395 14.82 17.90 11.97
C THR A 395 14.00 19.16 11.65
N ARG A 396 14.50 20.05 10.78
CA ARG A 396 13.72 21.18 10.20
C ARG A 396 13.20 20.88 8.80
N ASP A 397 14.01 20.20 7.98
CA ASP A 397 13.78 20.05 6.56
C ASP A 397 12.88 18.84 6.22
N VAL A 398 12.85 17.81 7.08
CA VAL A 398 12.10 16.54 6.89
C VAL A 398 10.85 16.50 7.77
N PRO A 399 9.65 16.22 7.23
CA PRO A 399 8.47 15.99 8.06
C PRO A 399 8.56 14.65 8.82
N GLN A 400 8.25 14.65 10.11
CA GLN A 400 8.20 13.43 10.94
C GLN A 400 7.03 12.53 10.52
N VAL A 401 7.16 11.22 10.76
CA VAL A 401 6.08 10.24 10.51
C VAL A 401 5.26 9.99 11.79
N PHE A 402 5.93 9.90 12.94
CA PHE A 402 5.32 9.57 14.24
C PHE A 402 5.71 10.58 15.34
N PRO A 403 5.43 11.89 15.20
CA PRO A 403 5.93 12.92 16.13
C PRO A 403 5.53 12.69 17.60
N THR A 404 4.42 11.99 17.86
CA THR A 404 3.90 11.70 19.21
C THR A 404 4.56 10.46 19.85
N THR A 405 4.95 9.45 19.06
CA THR A 405 5.37 8.12 19.55
C THR A 405 6.80 7.73 19.19
N ALA A 406 7.39 8.35 18.17
CA ALA A 406 8.81 8.28 17.81
C ALA A 406 9.31 9.65 17.31
N PRO A 407 9.48 10.65 18.19
CA PRO A 407 9.85 12.00 17.80
C PRO A 407 11.27 12.09 17.21
N GLY A 408 11.39 12.85 16.11
CA GLY A 408 12.64 13.13 15.40
C GLY A 408 12.90 12.24 14.19
N HIS A 409 14.18 12.07 13.85
CA HIS A 409 14.64 11.24 12.73
C HIS A 409 15.94 10.47 13.02
N PHE A 410 16.46 10.57 14.26
CA PHE A 410 17.79 10.07 14.62
C PHE A 410 17.79 9.54 16.06
N THR A 411 18.29 8.32 16.23
CA THR A 411 18.46 7.68 17.54
C THR A 411 19.94 7.72 17.93
N PHE A 412 20.27 8.31 19.08
CA PHE A 412 21.65 8.38 19.58
C PHE A 412 22.11 7.05 20.17
N LEU A 413 23.34 6.63 19.84
CA LEU A 413 23.96 5.38 20.27
C LEU A 413 25.19 5.69 21.15
N PRO A 414 25.05 5.70 22.49
CA PRO A 414 26.14 6.01 23.42
C PRO A 414 27.38 5.11 23.25
N GLU A 415 27.20 3.88 22.78
CA GLU A 415 28.27 2.91 22.50
C GLU A 415 29.18 3.30 21.33
N LEU A 416 28.70 4.14 20.41
CA LEU A 416 29.47 4.66 19.26
C LEU A 416 29.76 6.15 19.37
N GLY A 417 29.00 6.90 20.18
CA GLY A 417 29.09 8.36 20.24
C GLY A 417 28.51 9.06 19.00
N GLN A 418 27.67 8.35 18.24
CA GLN A 418 27.03 8.83 17.01
C GLN A 418 25.52 8.54 17.06
N SER A 419 24.72 9.25 16.26
CA SER A 419 23.31 8.92 16.03
C SER A 419 23.12 8.18 14.71
N VAL A 420 22.16 7.27 14.65
CA VAL A 420 21.73 6.57 13.42
C VAL A 420 20.36 7.07 12.99
N MET A 421 20.10 7.18 11.68
CA MET A 421 18.80 7.62 11.17
C MET A 421 17.71 6.57 11.41
N THR A 422 16.60 7.05 11.97
CA THR A 422 15.39 6.30 12.31
C THR A 422 14.18 7.22 12.05
N GLN A 423 13.63 7.21 10.84
CA GLN A 423 12.50 8.07 10.42
C GLN A 423 11.13 7.56 10.92
N PHE A 424 11.09 6.30 11.34
CA PHE A 424 9.96 5.62 11.97
C PHE A 424 10.30 5.41 13.47
N TYR A 425 10.11 4.22 14.04
CA TYR A 425 10.50 3.96 15.43
C TYR A 425 12.04 3.88 15.62
N PRO A 426 12.57 4.13 16.83
CA PRO A 426 14.01 4.03 17.13
C PRO A 426 14.65 2.66 16.82
N TYR A 427 13.84 1.61 16.76
CA TYR A 427 14.24 0.25 16.42
C TYR A 427 14.15 -0.08 14.92
N GLN A 428 13.74 0.87 14.06
CA GLN A 428 13.73 0.77 12.59
C GLN A 428 14.82 1.70 12.03
N TRP A 429 15.95 1.11 11.61
CA TRP A 429 17.12 1.83 11.11
C TRP A 429 17.08 1.99 9.59
N ASP A 430 17.13 3.23 9.09
CA ASP A 430 17.03 3.56 7.67
C ASP A 430 18.23 3.08 6.85
N LEU A 431 17.96 2.30 5.80
CA LEU A 431 18.95 1.75 4.88
C LEU A 431 19.47 2.82 3.91
N ASN A 432 20.78 2.84 3.72
CA ASN A 432 21.47 3.81 2.88
C ASN A 432 21.53 3.38 1.42
N TYR A 433 20.48 3.68 0.65
CA TYR A 433 20.40 3.37 -0.78
C TYR A 433 21.43 4.08 -1.67
N ARG A 434 22.23 5.04 -1.15
CA ARG A 434 23.41 5.56 -1.87
C ARG A 434 24.54 4.53 -1.96
N ASN A 435 24.48 3.46 -1.17
CA ASN A 435 25.42 2.35 -1.20
C ASN A 435 24.91 1.26 -2.17
N PRO A 436 25.61 0.93 -3.28
CA PRO A 436 25.15 -0.09 -4.22
C PRO A 436 25.00 -1.49 -3.59
N ARG A 437 25.69 -1.78 -2.48
CA ARG A 437 25.51 -3.06 -1.75
C ARG A 437 24.13 -3.14 -1.11
N VAL A 438 23.55 -2.03 -0.65
CA VAL A 438 22.19 -2.01 -0.09
C VAL A 438 21.17 -2.36 -1.17
N PHE A 439 21.20 -1.70 -2.33
CA PHE A 439 20.31 -2.01 -3.45
C PHE A 439 20.48 -3.46 -3.94
N ASN A 440 21.72 -3.92 -4.14
CA ASN A 440 22.00 -5.29 -4.58
C ASN A 440 21.44 -6.34 -3.59
N GLU A 441 21.77 -6.27 -2.29
CA GLU A 441 21.28 -7.26 -1.32
C GLU A 441 19.75 -7.24 -1.15
N MET A 442 19.13 -6.06 -1.23
CA MET A 442 17.66 -5.97 -1.18
C MET A 442 17.02 -6.54 -2.44
N MET A 443 17.62 -6.38 -3.63
CA MET A 443 17.19 -7.13 -4.82
C MET A 443 17.43 -8.64 -4.69
N TYR A 444 18.47 -9.09 -3.99
CA TYR A 444 18.68 -10.52 -3.72
C TYR A 444 17.62 -11.08 -2.75
N ASN A 445 17.14 -10.28 -1.79
CA ASN A 445 16.03 -10.66 -0.92
C ASN A 445 14.70 -10.67 -1.68
N PHE A 446 14.43 -9.66 -2.52
CA PHE A 446 13.27 -9.62 -3.41
C PHE A 446 13.19 -10.86 -4.31
N LEU A 447 14.30 -11.22 -4.99
CA LEU A 447 14.36 -12.38 -5.87
C LEU A 447 14.29 -13.72 -5.12
N PHE A 448 14.83 -13.79 -3.90
CA PHE A 448 14.64 -14.96 -3.02
C PHE A 448 13.16 -15.17 -2.66
N LEU A 449 12.45 -14.11 -2.28
CA LEU A 449 11.03 -14.14 -1.89
C LEU A 449 10.12 -14.44 -3.08
N ALA A 450 10.39 -13.85 -4.26
CA ALA A 450 9.71 -14.22 -5.50
C ALA A 450 9.89 -15.72 -5.84
N ASN A 451 11.02 -16.32 -5.48
CA ASN A 451 11.27 -17.76 -5.63
C ASN A 451 10.69 -18.63 -4.48
N GLN A 452 10.11 -18.04 -3.44
CA GLN A 452 9.22 -18.75 -2.49
C GLN A 452 7.75 -18.78 -2.97
N GLY A 453 7.46 -18.34 -4.20
CA GLY A 453 6.12 -18.37 -4.79
C GLY A 453 5.24 -17.16 -4.50
N MET A 454 5.80 -16.06 -4.00
CA MET A 454 5.07 -14.78 -3.93
C MET A 454 4.79 -14.25 -5.34
N ASP A 455 3.64 -13.61 -5.55
CA ASP A 455 3.17 -13.12 -6.85
C ASP A 455 3.16 -11.60 -6.96
N ILE A 456 2.78 -10.94 -5.86
CA ILE A 456 2.72 -9.50 -5.73
C ILE A 456 3.64 -9.11 -4.56
N ILE A 457 4.43 -8.06 -4.72
CA ILE A 457 5.32 -7.59 -3.67
C ILE A 457 5.00 -6.12 -3.38
N ARG A 458 4.45 -5.86 -2.18
CA ARG A 458 4.22 -4.50 -1.67
C ARG A 458 5.55 -3.90 -1.25
N ILE A 459 6.02 -2.88 -1.98
CA ILE A 459 7.23 -2.14 -1.62
C ILE A 459 6.86 -1.06 -0.58
N ASP A 460 7.16 -1.38 0.68
CA ASP A 460 6.80 -0.58 1.85
C ASP A 460 7.69 0.65 2.00
N ALA A 461 7.08 1.79 2.38
CA ALA A 461 7.78 3.05 2.62
C ALA A 461 8.68 3.49 1.44
N VAL A 462 8.31 3.14 0.20
CA VAL A 462 9.12 3.46 -0.98
C VAL A 462 9.42 4.96 -1.15
N PRO A 463 8.56 5.94 -0.76
CA PRO A 463 8.90 7.36 -0.84
C PRO A 463 10.15 7.79 -0.09
N TYR A 464 10.54 7.04 0.94
CA TYR A 464 11.55 7.44 1.91
C TYR A 464 12.96 6.93 1.56
N ILE A 465 13.12 5.98 0.63
CA ILE A 465 14.35 5.18 0.50
C ILE A 465 15.62 5.98 0.16
N TRP A 466 15.48 7.19 -0.42
CA TRP A 466 16.61 8.07 -0.72
C TRP A 466 16.61 9.32 0.17
N LYS A 467 17.74 9.58 0.84
CA LYS A 467 17.92 10.72 1.74
C LYS A 467 18.84 11.78 1.13
N GLN A 468 18.50 13.06 1.30
CA GLN A 468 19.33 14.19 0.90
C GLN A 468 19.12 15.41 1.81
N LEU A 469 20.20 15.90 2.41
CA LEU A 469 20.20 17.12 3.22
C LEU A 469 19.72 18.34 2.40
N GLY A 470 18.93 19.22 2.99
CA GLY A 470 18.28 20.33 2.26
C GLY A 470 17.05 19.92 1.46
N THR A 471 16.46 18.74 1.73
CA THR A 471 15.21 18.26 1.13
C THR A 471 14.34 17.58 2.18
N ASN A 472 13.04 17.42 1.88
CA ASN A 472 12.09 16.67 2.70
C ASN A 472 12.37 15.16 2.78
N CYS A 473 13.34 14.62 2.03
CA CYS A 473 13.65 13.20 1.93
C CYS A 473 12.45 12.30 1.59
N ARG A 474 11.50 12.81 0.78
CA ARG A 474 10.36 12.04 0.24
C ARG A 474 10.22 12.31 -1.26
N ASN A 475 9.95 11.28 -2.06
CA ASN A 475 9.76 11.38 -3.53
C ASN A 475 10.95 12.01 -4.28
N LEU A 476 12.19 11.75 -3.85
CA LEU A 476 13.37 12.24 -4.57
C LEU A 476 13.56 11.43 -5.88
N PRO A 477 14.02 12.03 -7.00
CA PRO A 477 14.08 11.35 -8.30
C PRO A 477 14.84 10.01 -8.31
N GLN A 478 15.81 9.85 -7.41
CA GLN A 478 16.56 8.59 -7.27
C GLN A 478 15.69 7.42 -6.76
N VAL A 479 14.58 7.70 -6.07
CA VAL A 479 13.57 6.68 -5.70
C VAL A 479 12.97 6.07 -6.96
N HIS A 480 12.50 6.91 -7.89
CA HIS A 480 11.94 6.49 -9.18
C HIS A 480 12.96 5.70 -10.01
N ASN A 481 14.22 6.14 -10.08
CA ASN A 481 15.30 5.35 -10.69
C ASN A 481 15.43 3.95 -10.06
N ILE A 482 15.38 3.84 -8.72
CA ILE A 482 15.44 2.55 -8.02
C ILE A 482 14.23 1.68 -8.37
N VAL A 483 12.99 2.18 -8.29
CA VAL A 483 11.77 1.41 -8.60
C VAL A 483 11.77 0.97 -10.07
N ARG A 484 12.20 1.83 -11.01
CA ARG A 484 12.36 1.49 -12.43
C ARG A 484 13.39 0.37 -12.63
N MET A 485 14.48 0.33 -11.87
CA MET A 485 15.41 -0.81 -11.88
C MET A 485 14.79 -2.07 -11.28
N MET A 486 14.08 -1.99 -10.14
CA MET A 486 13.38 -3.15 -9.54
C MET A 486 12.41 -3.78 -10.54
N ARG A 487 11.63 -2.93 -11.22
CA ARG A 487 10.66 -3.32 -12.26
C ARG A 487 11.32 -4.10 -13.39
N MET A 488 12.41 -3.57 -13.97
CA MET A 488 13.13 -4.25 -15.05
C MET A 488 13.80 -5.55 -14.59
N ILE A 489 14.31 -5.63 -13.35
CA ILE A 489 14.88 -6.88 -12.82
C ILE A 489 13.81 -7.96 -12.67
N GLY A 490 12.60 -7.59 -12.21
CA GLY A 490 11.43 -8.48 -12.21
C GLY A 490 11.07 -8.96 -13.62
N GLU A 491 10.93 -8.05 -14.58
CA GLU A 491 10.64 -8.37 -16.00
C GLU A 491 11.71 -9.28 -16.66
N ILE A 492 12.94 -9.32 -16.13
CA ILE A 492 13.99 -10.25 -16.58
C ILE A 492 13.89 -11.62 -15.90
N VAL A 493 13.88 -11.64 -14.57
CA VAL A 493 14.10 -12.86 -13.77
C VAL A 493 12.79 -13.63 -13.51
N CYS A 494 11.69 -12.92 -13.32
CA CYS A 494 10.41 -13.44 -12.84
C CYS A 494 9.24 -12.54 -13.29
N PRO A 495 8.91 -12.49 -14.60
CA PRO A 495 7.94 -11.53 -15.13
C PRO A 495 6.49 -11.79 -14.71
N GLY A 496 6.20 -12.90 -14.02
CA GLY A 496 4.91 -13.10 -13.34
C GLY A 496 4.74 -12.24 -12.07
N ILE A 497 5.79 -11.53 -11.62
CA ILE A 497 5.80 -10.73 -10.39
C ILE A 497 5.31 -9.30 -10.61
N VAL A 498 4.40 -8.86 -9.75
CA VAL A 498 3.74 -7.56 -9.78
C VAL A 498 4.22 -6.70 -8.60
N LEU A 499 4.54 -5.43 -8.88
CA LEU A 499 4.99 -4.46 -7.87
C LEU A 499 3.82 -3.59 -7.40
N LEU A 500 3.54 -3.62 -6.10
CA LEU A 500 2.52 -2.78 -5.45
C LEU A 500 3.23 -1.68 -4.64
N GLY A 501 3.16 -0.43 -5.09
CA GLY A 501 3.72 0.69 -4.34
C GLY A 501 2.80 1.15 -3.22
N GLU A 502 3.34 1.34 -2.02
CA GLU A 502 2.68 2.10 -0.97
C GLU A 502 3.19 3.54 -0.94
N VAL A 503 2.26 4.50 -1.07
CA VAL A 503 2.55 5.93 -1.15
C VAL A 503 1.45 6.68 -0.39
N VAL A 504 1.58 6.77 0.93
CA VAL A 504 0.64 7.53 1.79
C VAL A 504 1.00 9.01 1.75
N MET A 505 0.59 9.69 0.68
CA MET A 505 0.88 11.11 0.39
C MET A 505 -0.30 11.80 -0.32
N GLU A 506 -0.13 13.09 -0.66
CA GLU A 506 -1.12 13.87 -1.41
C GLU A 506 -1.35 13.32 -2.82
N PRO A 507 -2.51 13.59 -3.46
CA PRO A 507 -2.96 12.79 -4.62
C PRO A 507 -2.04 12.93 -5.85
N ASP A 508 -1.45 14.12 -6.02
CA ASP A 508 -0.49 14.41 -7.10
C ASP A 508 0.90 13.78 -6.86
N LYS A 509 1.15 13.24 -5.66
CA LYS A 509 2.39 12.54 -5.30
C LYS A 509 2.29 11.01 -5.47
N VAL A 510 1.08 10.47 -5.54
CA VAL A 510 0.84 9.02 -5.70
C VAL A 510 1.09 8.60 -7.15
N ALA A 511 0.41 9.21 -8.11
CA ALA A 511 0.44 8.80 -9.52
C ALA A 511 1.85 8.69 -10.17
N PRO A 512 2.86 9.52 -9.83
CA PRO A 512 4.23 9.36 -10.35
C PRO A 512 4.86 7.99 -10.12
N TYR A 513 4.44 7.21 -9.13
CA TYR A 513 5.00 5.88 -8.87
C TYR A 513 4.55 4.78 -9.84
N PHE A 514 3.62 5.08 -10.76
CA PHE A 514 3.42 4.25 -11.95
C PHE A 514 4.52 4.47 -13.01
N GLY A 515 5.32 5.52 -12.92
CA GLY A 515 6.28 5.94 -13.94
C GLY A 515 5.59 6.65 -15.10
N THR A 516 5.94 6.29 -16.34
CA THR A 516 5.14 6.59 -17.55
C THR A 516 4.75 5.30 -18.27
N VAL A 517 3.84 5.36 -19.25
CA VAL A 517 3.44 4.18 -20.04
C VAL A 517 4.64 3.55 -20.78
N GLU A 518 5.59 4.38 -21.22
CA GLU A 518 6.84 3.95 -21.88
C GLU A 518 7.92 3.48 -20.89
N LYS A 519 7.91 4.03 -19.67
CA LYS A 519 8.84 3.73 -18.58
C LYS A 519 8.08 3.40 -17.29
N PRO A 520 7.38 2.26 -17.23
CA PRO A 520 6.58 1.92 -16.07
C PRO A 520 7.46 1.58 -14.85
N GLU A 521 6.94 1.88 -13.67
CA GLU A 521 7.53 1.61 -12.36
C GLU A 521 6.67 0.56 -11.62
N CYS A 522 5.87 0.98 -10.64
CA CYS A 522 4.91 0.10 -9.99
C CYS A 522 3.86 -0.40 -10.98
N HIS A 523 3.36 -1.60 -10.75
CA HIS A 523 2.24 -2.16 -11.49
C HIS A 523 0.90 -1.71 -10.89
N MET A 524 0.86 -1.62 -9.55
CA MET A 524 -0.30 -1.17 -8.77
C MET A 524 0.10 -0.15 -7.70
N LEU A 525 -0.83 0.72 -7.29
CA LEU A 525 -0.70 1.60 -6.13
C LEU A 525 -1.96 1.56 -5.25
N TYR A 526 -1.84 1.75 -3.94
CA TYR A 526 -3.00 1.92 -3.06
C TYR A 526 -3.78 3.21 -3.37
N ASN A 527 -5.11 3.12 -3.42
CA ASN A 527 -5.99 4.27 -3.69
C ASN A 527 -6.28 5.12 -2.43
N VAL A 528 -5.23 5.47 -1.67
CA VAL A 528 -5.30 6.02 -0.30
C VAL A 528 -6.20 7.26 -0.22
N THR A 529 -6.02 8.21 -1.15
CA THR A 529 -6.85 9.42 -1.22
C THR A 529 -8.33 9.11 -1.40
N THR A 530 -8.67 8.17 -2.29
CA THR A 530 -10.08 7.87 -2.60
C THR A 530 -10.74 7.15 -1.43
N MET A 531 -10.02 6.28 -0.72
CA MET A 531 -10.48 5.69 0.55
C MET A 531 -10.77 6.78 1.60
N ALA A 532 -9.81 7.66 1.89
CA ALA A 532 -10.00 8.75 2.86
C ALA A 532 -11.13 9.71 2.44
N THR A 533 -11.25 9.99 1.14
CA THR A 533 -12.31 10.84 0.58
C THR A 533 -13.70 10.19 0.66
N THR A 534 -13.77 8.86 0.51
CA THR A 534 -15.01 8.08 0.66
C THR A 534 -15.54 8.22 2.08
N TRP A 535 -14.69 8.02 3.10
CA TRP A 535 -15.09 8.22 4.50
C TRP A 535 -15.39 9.68 4.84
N ASN A 536 -14.66 10.65 4.28
CA ASN A 536 -15.07 12.06 4.35
C ASN A 536 -16.51 12.27 3.83
N THR A 537 -16.85 11.69 2.68
CA THR A 537 -18.21 11.79 2.09
C THR A 537 -19.26 11.02 2.90
N VAL A 538 -18.90 9.91 3.55
CA VAL A 538 -19.77 9.23 4.54
C VAL A 538 -20.06 10.12 5.75
N ALA A 539 -19.08 10.88 6.25
CA ALA A 539 -19.30 11.81 7.37
C ALA A 539 -20.15 13.02 6.93
N THR A 540 -19.77 13.70 5.85
CA THR A 540 -20.39 14.96 5.41
C THR A 540 -21.73 14.79 4.69
N ARG A 541 -22.03 13.58 4.17
CA ARG A 541 -23.10 13.33 3.18
C ARG A 541 -22.95 14.16 1.89
N ASP A 542 -21.71 14.56 1.58
CA ASP A 542 -21.38 15.43 0.45
C ASP A 542 -20.36 14.75 -0.48
N VAL A 543 -20.80 14.42 -1.69
CA VAL A 543 -20.01 13.69 -2.69
C VAL A 543 -19.10 14.59 -3.50
N ARG A 544 -19.13 15.93 -3.35
CA ARG A 544 -18.41 16.86 -4.25
C ARG A 544 -16.91 16.60 -4.31
N LEU A 545 -16.27 16.32 -3.17
CA LEU A 545 -14.85 15.98 -3.11
C LEU A 545 -14.57 14.60 -3.71
N LEU A 546 -15.40 13.60 -3.39
CA LEU A 546 -15.27 12.23 -3.92
C LEU A 546 -15.41 12.20 -5.43
N ARG A 547 -16.39 12.94 -5.96
CA ARG A 547 -16.63 13.11 -7.39
C ARG A 547 -15.44 13.78 -8.09
N GLN A 548 -14.86 14.83 -7.50
CA GLN A 548 -13.64 15.48 -8.02
C GLN A 548 -12.42 14.54 -8.01
N GLN A 549 -12.22 13.78 -6.93
CA GLN A 549 -11.15 12.78 -6.83
C GLN A 549 -11.34 11.65 -7.87
N MET A 550 -12.58 11.21 -8.10
CA MET A 550 -12.88 10.24 -9.15
C MET A 550 -12.65 10.81 -10.55
N ASP A 551 -13.03 12.06 -10.83
CA ASP A 551 -12.72 12.72 -12.10
C ASP A 551 -11.20 12.75 -12.36
N ILE A 552 -10.39 13.04 -11.32
CA ILE A 552 -8.92 13.02 -11.42
C ILE A 552 -8.44 11.60 -11.76
N VAL A 553 -8.87 10.58 -11.01
CA VAL A 553 -8.45 9.19 -11.21
C VAL A 553 -8.86 8.65 -12.58
N CYS A 554 -10.06 8.98 -13.07
CA CYS A 554 -10.56 8.51 -14.38
C CYS A 554 -9.87 9.18 -15.58
N ASN A 555 -9.13 10.28 -15.38
CA ASN A 555 -8.34 10.95 -16.41
C ASN A 555 -6.85 10.51 -16.42
N LEU A 556 -6.46 9.56 -15.56
CA LEU A 556 -5.12 8.94 -15.61
C LEU A 556 -5.03 7.89 -16.75
N PRO A 557 -3.82 7.53 -17.22
CA PRO A 557 -3.64 6.47 -18.21
C PRO A 557 -4.29 5.15 -17.76
N LYS A 558 -5.01 4.47 -18.67
CA LYS A 558 -5.81 3.27 -18.33
C LYS A 558 -4.96 2.12 -17.80
N GLU A 559 -3.68 2.08 -18.16
CA GLU A 559 -2.67 1.15 -17.67
C GLU A 559 -2.49 1.23 -16.13
N TYR A 560 -2.75 2.39 -15.54
CA TYR A 560 -2.51 2.67 -14.12
C TYR A 560 -3.57 1.97 -13.27
N THR A 561 -3.13 1.02 -12.44
CA THR A 561 -4.02 0.09 -11.74
C THR A 561 -4.05 0.39 -10.26
N PHE A 562 -5.18 0.90 -9.76
CA PHE A 562 -5.33 1.16 -8.33
C PHE A 562 -5.79 -0.09 -7.57
N LEU A 563 -5.28 -0.24 -6.34
CA LEU A 563 -5.78 -1.17 -5.33
C LEU A 563 -6.79 -0.41 -4.47
N ASN A 564 -8.06 -0.78 -4.60
CA ASN A 564 -9.24 -0.07 -4.09
C ASN A 564 -9.76 -0.77 -2.83
N TYR A 565 -9.97 -0.02 -1.75
CA TYR A 565 -10.26 -0.58 -0.43
C TYR A 565 -11.10 0.39 0.42
N LEU A 566 -11.92 -0.15 1.33
CA LEU A 566 -12.61 0.63 2.36
C LEU A 566 -11.78 0.75 3.64
N ARG A 567 -11.18 -0.37 4.08
CA ARG A 567 -10.30 -0.46 5.26
C ARG A 567 -9.09 -1.34 4.97
N CYS A 568 -8.09 -1.22 5.82
CA CYS A 568 -6.86 -1.99 5.79
C CYS A 568 -6.33 -2.14 7.23
N HIS A 569 -5.21 -2.82 7.39
CA HIS A 569 -4.55 -3.02 8.68
C HIS A 569 -4.12 -1.72 9.38
N ASP A 570 -3.92 -0.61 8.66
CA ASP A 570 -3.53 0.67 9.25
C ASP A 570 -4.76 1.56 9.43
N ASP A 571 -4.60 2.63 10.18
CA ASP A 571 -5.63 3.63 10.40
C ASP A 571 -6.05 4.38 9.12
N ILE A 572 -6.98 5.34 9.29
CA ILE A 572 -7.30 6.35 8.30
C ILE A 572 -6.58 7.65 8.66
N GLY A 573 -5.61 8.05 7.84
CA GLY A 573 -5.10 9.41 7.78
C GLY A 573 -5.93 10.26 6.83
N TRP A 574 -6.34 11.46 7.26
CA TRP A 574 -7.18 12.37 6.48
C TRP A 574 -6.38 13.14 5.40
N GLY A 575 -5.82 12.41 4.42
CA GLY A 575 -5.10 12.96 3.26
C GLY A 575 -6.04 13.54 2.20
N LEU A 576 -6.76 14.61 2.53
CA LEU A 576 -7.76 15.26 1.67
C LEU A 576 -7.19 16.51 0.97
N ASP A 577 -7.81 16.91 -0.15
CA ASP A 577 -7.52 18.22 -0.77
C ASP A 577 -8.14 19.36 0.07
N TYR A 578 -7.37 19.82 1.05
CA TYR A 578 -7.73 20.95 1.89
C TYR A 578 -7.71 22.31 1.17
N GLY A 579 -7.09 22.41 -0.01
CA GLY A 579 -7.19 23.61 -0.86
C GLY A 579 -8.61 23.75 -1.41
N THR A 580 -9.14 22.67 -1.99
CA THR A 580 -10.53 22.60 -2.43
C THR A 580 -11.51 22.75 -1.26
N LEU A 581 -11.33 21.99 -0.17
CA LEU A 581 -12.23 22.03 0.99
C LEU A 581 -12.29 23.43 1.65
N SER A 582 -11.15 24.13 1.75
CA SER A 582 -11.09 25.49 2.30
C SER A 582 -11.94 26.48 1.49
N SER A 583 -12.00 26.32 0.16
CA SER A 583 -12.88 27.12 -0.72
C SER A 583 -14.38 26.88 -0.47
N TRP A 584 -14.75 25.76 0.16
CA TRP A 584 -16.11 25.43 0.59
C TRP A 584 -16.33 25.68 2.09
N GLY A 585 -15.38 26.33 2.77
CA GLY A 585 -15.44 26.68 4.20
C GLY A 585 -14.84 25.63 5.16
N MET A 586 -14.48 24.44 4.67
CA MET A 586 -13.93 23.35 5.47
C MET A 586 -12.40 23.49 5.61
N GLN A 587 -11.97 24.22 6.63
CA GLN A 587 -10.55 24.40 6.97
C GLN A 587 -9.96 23.11 7.58
N GLU A 588 -8.69 22.82 7.30
CA GLU A 588 -8.04 21.53 7.62
C GLU A 588 -8.24 21.06 9.06
N VAL A 589 -7.69 21.76 10.06
CA VAL A 589 -7.70 21.29 11.46
C VAL A 589 -9.14 21.16 12.02
N PRO A 590 -10.05 22.14 11.83
CA PRO A 590 -11.46 21.97 12.20
C PRO A 590 -12.14 20.78 11.50
N HIS A 591 -11.84 20.53 10.22
CA HIS A 591 -12.45 19.44 9.46
C HIS A 591 -11.90 18.07 9.87
N LYS A 592 -10.59 17.94 10.07
CA LYS A 592 -9.96 16.75 10.68
C LYS A 592 -10.59 16.43 12.03
N LYS A 593 -10.76 17.44 12.89
CA LYS A 593 -11.45 17.26 14.17
C LYS A 593 -12.90 16.82 13.98
N TYR A 594 -13.67 17.42 13.09
CA TYR A 594 -15.04 16.99 12.80
C TYR A 594 -15.11 15.52 12.34
N LEU A 595 -14.25 15.09 11.41
CA LEU A 595 -14.20 13.69 10.96
C LEU A 595 -13.85 12.74 12.11
N ASN A 596 -12.85 13.09 12.93
CA ASN A 596 -12.46 12.32 14.11
C ASN A 596 -13.57 12.26 15.18
N ASP A 597 -14.25 13.37 15.47
CA ASP A 597 -15.39 13.41 16.39
C ASP A 597 -16.61 12.66 15.82
N TYR A 598 -16.80 12.66 14.51
CA TYR A 598 -17.87 11.91 13.85
C TYR A 598 -17.62 10.40 13.96
N PHE A 599 -16.43 9.92 13.55
CA PHE A 599 -16.17 8.49 13.47
C PHE A 599 -15.95 7.81 14.83
N GLN A 600 -15.57 8.55 15.88
CA GLN A 600 -15.62 8.08 17.28
C GLN A 600 -17.06 7.97 17.85
N GLY A 601 -18.08 8.49 17.16
CA GLY A 601 -19.45 8.53 17.66
C GLY A 601 -19.77 9.72 18.59
N LEU A 602 -18.87 10.71 18.71
CA LEU A 602 -19.03 11.87 19.58
C LEU A 602 -19.94 12.97 18.98
N THR A 603 -20.08 12.98 17.65
CA THR A 603 -21.00 13.88 16.95
C THR A 603 -22.44 13.36 17.07
N PRO A 604 -23.43 14.20 17.50
CA PRO A 604 -24.83 13.79 17.58
C PRO A 604 -25.36 13.17 16.28
N GLY A 605 -26.00 12.01 16.39
CA GLY A 605 -26.49 11.24 15.23
C GLY A 605 -25.44 10.38 14.52
N SER A 606 -24.20 10.30 15.01
CA SER A 606 -23.22 9.35 14.47
C SER A 606 -23.47 7.92 14.97
N VAL A 607 -23.62 7.00 14.02
CA VAL A 607 -23.69 5.56 14.25
C VAL A 607 -22.30 4.88 14.32
N SER A 608 -21.22 5.62 14.03
CA SER A 608 -19.87 5.05 13.96
C SER A 608 -19.29 4.77 15.35
N ARG A 609 -18.40 3.77 15.44
CA ARG A 609 -17.60 3.43 16.63
C ARG A 609 -16.14 3.17 16.25
N GLY A 610 -15.21 3.72 17.01
CA GLY A 610 -13.76 3.56 16.81
C GLY A 610 -12.94 4.56 17.62
N GLU A 611 -11.62 4.54 17.45
CA GLU A 611 -10.66 5.25 18.31
C GLU A 611 -9.59 6.03 17.53
N LEU A 612 -8.90 6.96 18.20
CA LEU A 612 -7.82 7.75 17.59
C LEU A 612 -6.46 7.08 17.77
N TYR A 613 -5.56 7.27 16.80
CA TYR A 613 -4.17 6.84 16.81
C TYR A 613 -3.23 8.03 16.60
N ASN A 614 -2.09 8.01 17.29
CA ASN A 614 -1.06 9.06 17.31
C ASN A 614 -1.57 10.49 17.56
N ALA A 615 -2.73 10.65 18.20
CA ALA A 615 -3.39 11.94 18.40
C ALA A 615 -2.50 12.95 19.14
N ASP A 616 -2.20 14.07 18.49
CA ASP A 616 -1.47 15.18 19.07
C ASP A 616 -2.46 16.27 19.57
N PRO A 617 -2.58 16.50 20.88
CA PRO A 617 -3.47 17.54 21.43
C PRO A 617 -2.98 18.97 21.16
N VAL A 618 -1.77 19.18 20.62
CA VAL A 618 -1.20 20.51 20.31
C VAL A 618 -1.56 20.95 18.90
N THR A 619 -1.33 20.11 17.88
CA THR A 619 -1.76 20.41 16.49
C THR A 619 -3.23 20.09 16.24
N GLY A 620 -3.82 19.17 17.00
CA GLY A 620 -5.15 18.63 16.75
C GLY A 620 -5.18 17.58 15.63
N ASP A 621 -4.02 17.15 15.12
CA ASP A 621 -3.90 16.08 14.15
C ASP A 621 -4.03 14.72 14.84
N ALA A 622 -4.82 13.83 14.25
CA ALA A 622 -5.01 12.46 14.74
C ALA A 622 -5.50 11.57 13.60
N ARG A 623 -5.03 10.32 13.59
CA ARG A 623 -5.42 9.26 12.65
C ARG A 623 -6.56 8.43 13.28
N PHE A 624 -7.40 7.74 12.50
CA PHE A 624 -8.61 7.07 13.01
C PHE A 624 -8.66 5.55 12.77
N CYS A 625 -9.10 4.78 13.77
CA CYS A 625 -9.06 3.31 13.80
C CYS A 625 -10.45 2.69 14.05
N ALA A 626 -10.92 1.87 13.10
CA ALA A 626 -12.10 1.00 13.23
C ALA A 626 -12.15 -0.07 12.11
N THR A 627 -13.04 -1.05 12.23
CA THR A 627 -13.50 -1.95 11.16
C THR A 627 -14.53 -1.26 10.24
N THR A 628 -14.77 -1.79 9.03
CA THR A 628 -15.79 -1.24 8.13
C THR A 628 -17.18 -1.31 8.77
N ALA A 629 -17.53 -2.46 9.34
CA ALA A 629 -18.82 -2.69 10.01
C ALA A 629 -19.10 -1.69 11.16
N SER A 630 -18.10 -1.38 11.99
CA SER A 630 -18.22 -0.40 13.08
C SER A 630 -18.33 1.05 12.59
N MET A 631 -17.75 1.39 11.43
CA MET A 631 -17.94 2.71 10.78
C MET A 631 -19.27 2.83 10.02
N CYS A 632 -19.77 1.71 9.52
CA CYS A 632 -21.10 1.60 8.92
C CYS A 632 -22.20 1.78 9.97
N GLY A 633 -22.02 1.19 11.15
CA GLY A 633 -22.89 1.34 12.33
C GLY A 633 -23.46 0.03 12.86
N ILE A 634 -22.97 -1.11 12.35
CA ILE A 634 -23.42 -2.46 12.73
C ILE A 634 -23.17 -2.70 14.22
N GLU A 635 -22.02 -2.26 14.74
CA GLU A 635 -21.69 -2.32 16.17
C GLU A 635 -22.68 -1.51 17.03
N ALA A 636 -23.01 -0.29 16.61
CA ALA A 636 -23.94 0.58 17.33
C ALA A 636 -25.37 -0.01 17.34
N ALA A 637 -25.87 -0.44 16.19
CA ALA A 637 -27.19 -1.08 16.08
C ALA A 637 -27.26 -2.39 16.88
N GLY A 638 -26.19 -3.19 16.86
CA GLY A 638 -26.06 -4.43 17.63
C GLY A 638 -26.03 -4.19 19.14
N PHE A 639 -25.32 -3.15 19.60
CA PHE A 639 -25.30 -2.74 21.01
C PHE A 639 -26.66 -2.19 21.47
N GLU A 640 -27.32 -1.39 20.62
CA GLU A 640 -28.61 -0.77 20.89
C GLU A 640 -29.80 -1.74 20.74
N GLN A 641 -29.58 -2.94 20.16
CA GLN A 641 -30.60 -3.95 19.83
C GLN A 641 -31.72 -3.36 18.94
N ASP A 642 -31.31 -2.62 17.91
CA ASP A 642 -32.18 -1.83 17.03
C ASP A 642 -32.16 -2.37 15.60
N ASP A 643 -33.19 -3.14 15.23
CA ASP A 643 -33.30 -3.79 13.92
C ASP A 643 -33.40 -2.78 12.75
N GLU A 644 -34.03 -1.61 12.95
CA GLU A 644 -34.16 -0.59 11.90
C GLU A 644 -32.81 0.08 11.62
N LYS A 645 -32.03 0.38 12.66
CA LYS A 645 -30.64 0.83 12.51
C LYS A 645 -29.75 -0.25 11.91
N MET A 646 -29.95 -1.51 12.27
CA MET A 646 -29.19 -2.63 11.72
C MET A 646 -29.43 -2.78 10.21
N ASP A 647 -30.68 -2.66 9.77
CA ASP A 647 -31.07 -2.64 8.35
C ASP A 647 -30.38 -1.52 7.56
N VAL A 648 -30.30 -0.30 8.13
CA VAL A 648 -29.60 0.83 7.50
C VAL A 648 -28.09 0.63 7.53
N ALA A 649 -27.52 0.11 8.62
CA ALA A 649 -26.08 -0.11 8.74
C ALA A 649 -25.57 -1.18 7.76
N ILE A 650 -26.29 -2.30 7.62
CA ILE A 650 -25.99 -3.35 6.62
C ILE A 650 -26.09 -2.79 5.19
N ARG A 651 -27.15 -2.01 4.90
CA ARG A 651 -27.33 -1.41 3.57
C ARG A 651 -26.20 -0.45 3.21
N LYS A 652 -25.81 0.41 4.16
CA LYS A 652 -24.66 1.31 4.04
C LYS A 652 -23.35 0.57 3.78
N ASP A 653 -23.11 -0.54 4.46
CA ASP A 653 -21.91 -1.36 4.28
C ASP A 653 -21.85 -1.96 2.85
N ILE A 654 -22.95 -2.58 2.42
CA ILE A 654 -23.10 -3.13 1.07
C ILE A 654 -23.00 -2.03 0.00
N MET A 655 -23.56 -0.84 0.25
CA MET A 655 -23.48 0.33 -0.64
C MET A 655 -22.03 0.80 -0.83
N LEU A 656 -21.22 0.82 0.23
CA LEU A 656 -19.81 1.19 0.16
C LEU A 656 -18.96 0.12 -0.56
N HIS A 657 -19.26 -1.17 -0.33
CA HIS A 657 -18.62 -2.26 -1.05
C HIS A 657 -18.99 -2.26 -2.55
N ALA A 658 -20.26 -2.03 -2.89
CA ALA A 658 -20.69 -1.84 -4.27
C ALA A 658 -20.01 -0.62 -4.93
N TYR A 659 -19.90 0.49 -4.20
CA TYR A 659 -19.15 1.66 -4.67
C TYR A 659 -17.69 1.30 -5.00
N MET A 660 -16.98 0.61 -4.09
CA MET A 660 -15.63 0.11 -4.32
C MET A 660 -15.54 -0.81 -5.55
N PHE A 661 -16.50 -1.74 -5.74
CA PHE A 661 -16.52 -2.63 -6.90
C PHE A 661 -16.76 -1.91 -8.24
N THR A 662 -17.40 -0.73 -8.25
CA THR A 662 -17.51 0.11 -9.46
C THR A 662 -16.25 0.87 -9.83
N GLN A 663 -15.23 0.97 -8.96
CA GLN A 663 -13.98 1.62 -9.31
C GLN A 663 -13.16 0.79 -10.33
N SER A 664 -12.39 1.46 -11.18
CA SER A 664 -11.37 0.82 -12.03
C SER A 664 -10.18 0.40 -11.19
N GLY A 665 -9.59 -0.76 -11.51
CA GLY A 665 -8.55 -1.40 -10.69
C GLY A 665 -9.07 -2.58 -9.87
N LEU A 666 -8.26 -3.03 -8.92
CA LEU A 666 -8.44 -4.26 -8.14
C LEU A 666 -9.10 -3.95 -6.78
N PRO A 667 -10.29 -4.50 -6.46
CA PRO A 667 -10.90 -4.37 -5.14
C PRO A 667 -10.27 -5.33 -4.13
N ILE A 668 -9.97 -4.85 -2.92
CA ILE A 668 -9.48 -5.68 -1.80
C ILE A 668 -10.33 -5.47 -0.55
N LEU A 669 -10.84 -6.58 -0.02
CA LEU A 669 -11.50 -6.66 1.28
C LEU A 669 -10.45 -6.67 2.40
N TYR A 670 -10.82 -6.18 3.58
CA TYR A 670 -10.08 -6.46 4.80
C TYR A 670 -10.76 -7.63 5.53
N SER A 671 -10.00 -8.66 5.92
CA SER A 671 -10.59 -9.89 6.46
C SER A 671 -11.40 -9.63 7.73
N GLY A 672 -12.67 -10.05 7.71
CA GLY A 672 -13.68 -9.72 8.70
C GLY A 672 -14.81 -8.86 8.13
N ASP A 673 -14.53 -7.99 7.15
CA ASP A 673 -15.55 -7.17 6.50
C ASP A 673 -16.60 -8.05 5.79
N GLU A 674 -16.21 -9.22 5.26
CA GLU A 674 -17.11 -10.12 4.53
C GLU A 674 -18.14 -10.86 5.41
N VAL A 675 -17.94 -10.81 6.73
CA VAL A 675 -18.89 -11.31 7.75
C VAL A 675 -19.43 -10.20 8.65
N GLY A 676 -19.16 -8.93 8.32
CA GLY A 676 -19.55 -7.77 9.13
C GLY A 676 -18.92 -7.76 10.53
N GLN A 677 -17.68 -8.23 10.67
CA GLN A 677 -16.98 -8.27 11.95
C GLN A 677 -16.73 -6.85 12.48
N VAL A 678 -17.17 -6.60 13.72
CA VAL A 678 -17.02 -5.33 14.43
C VAL A 678 -15.67 -5.22 15.14
N ASN A 679 -15.37 -4.03 15.68
CA ASN A 679 -14.18 -3.74 16.47
C ASN A 679 -13.88 -4.79 17.56
N ASP A 680 -12.63 -5.25 17.62
CA ASP A 680 -12.12 -6.07 18.73
C ASP A 680 -11.57 -5.15 19.81
N TYR A 681 -12.21 -5.11 20.98
CA TYR A 681 -11.75 -4.29 22.11
C TYR A 681 -10.76 -5.02 23.04
N SER A 682 -10.49 -6.31 22.83
CA SER A 682 -9.66 -7.14 23.73
C SER A 682 -8.16 -6.81 23.68
N TYR A 683 -7.70 -6.07 22.67
CA TYR A 683 -6.31 -5.58 22.62
C TYR A 683 -5.94 -4.67 23.80
N LYS A 684 -6.93 -4.11 24.50
CA LYS A 684 -6.74 -3.30 25.72
C LYS A 684 -6.36 -4.14 26.93
N ASP A 685 -6.66 -5.44 26.92
CA ASP A 685 -6.27 -6.40 27.95
C ASP A 685 -4.85 -6.97 27.71
N ASP A 686 -4.25 -6.73 26.55
CA ASP A 686 -2.87 -7.10 26.19
C ASP A 686 -1.92 -5.89 26.37
N PRO A 687 -1.02 -5.89 27.39
CA PRO A 687 -0.11 -4.77 27.63
C PRO A 687 0.88 -4.48 26.49
N GLU A 688 1.12 -5.43 25.56
CA GLU A 688 1.97 -5.21 24.38
C GLU A 688 1.21 -4.51 23.24
N ARG A 689 -0.14 -4.48 23.29
CA ARG A 689 -1.01 -3.90 22.25
C ARG A 689 -1.80 -2.68 22.70
N ALA A 690 -2.14 -2.56 23.98
CA ALA A 690 -3.09 -1.56 24.49
C ALA A 690 -2.73 -0.09 24.20
N ALA A 691 -1.46 0.22 23.90
CA ALA A 691 -0.99 1.56 23.51
C ALA A 691 -1.18 1.89 22.02
N ASP A 692 -1.42 0.89 21.16
CA ASP A 692 -1.62 1.06 19.72
C ASP A 692 -3.08 0.73 19.35
N SER A 693 -3.91 1.77 19.25
CA SER A 693 -5.33 1.66 18.92
C SER A 693 -5.61 1.08 17.53
N ARG A 694 -4.60 0.91 16.65
CA ARG A 694 -4.78 0.18 15.39
C ARG A 694 -5.19 -1.27 15.63
N TYR A 695 -4.83 -1.86 16.78
CA TYR A 695 -5.26 -3.22 17.12
C TYR A 695 -6.79 -3.40 17.27
N ILE A 696 -7.58 -2.32 17.40
CA ILE A 696 -9.05 -2.38 17.37
C ILE A 696 -9.62 -3.03 16.10
N HIS A 697 -8.88 -2.93 14.99
CA HIS A 697 -9.17 -3.56 13.71
C HIS A 697 -8.03 -4.50 13.27
N ARG A 698 -7.17 -4.95 14.19
CA ARG A 698 -6.22 -6.08 13.99
C ARG A 698 -6.51 -7.20 15.01
N GLY A 699 -7.78 -7.32 15.39
CA GLY A 699 -8.28 -8.39 16.24
C GLY A 699 -8.24 -9.75 15.56
N LYS A 700 -8.57 -10.80 16.31
CA LYS A 700 -8.70 -12.15 15.72
C LYS A 700 -9.94 -12.23 14.83
N PHE A 701 -9.85 -13.02 13.77
CA PHE A 701 -11.01 -13.34 12.94
C PHE A 701 -11.95 -14.26 13.72
N ASP A 702 -13.21 -13.85 13.91
CA ASP A 702 -14.18 -14.64 14.66
C ASP A 702 -14.85 -15.67 13.73
N TRP A 703 -14.28 -16.87 13.73
CA TRP A 703 -14.80 -18.01 13.00
C TRP A 703 -16.24 -18.40 13.35
N SER A 704 -16.78 -18.01 14.52
CA SER A 704 -18.20 -18.27 14.85
C SER A 704 -19.17 -17.39 14.06
N LEU A 705 -18.70 -16.29 13.45
CA LEU A 705 -19.47 -15.54 12.47
C LEU A 705 -19.66 -16.35 11.18
N THR A 706 -18.71 -17.21 10.81
CA THR A 706 -18.83 -18.05 9.60
C THR A 706 -19.92 -19.12 9.71
N ASP A 707 -20.31 -19.54 10.92
CA ASP A 707 -21.47 -20.42 11.14
C ASP A 707 -22.82 -19.74 10.76
N ASN A 708 -22.83 -18.41 10.61
CA ASN A 708 -24.03 -17.62 10.36
C ASN A 708 -24.17 -17.14 8.91
N ILE A 709 -23.18 -17.31 8.02
CA ILE A 709 -23.26 -16.88 6.61
C ILE A 709 -24.32 -17.65 5.80
N ASP A 710 -24.58 -18.90 6.16
CA ASP A 710 -25.62 -19.74 5.54
C ASP A 710 -26.99 -19.64 6.27
N ARG A 711 -27.11 -18.75 7.27
CA ARG A 711 -28.30 -18.62 8.13
C ARG A 711 -29.13 -17.39 7.75
N PRO A 712 -30.34 -17.54 7.19
CA PRO A 712 -31.14 -16.42 6.69
C PRO A 712 -31.41 -15.33 7.73
N GLY A 713 -31.23 -14.07 7.33
CA GLY A 713 -31.58 -12.89 8.11
C GLY A 713 -30.50 -12.42 9.10
N THR A 714 -29.38 -13.13 9.23
CA THR A 714 -28.23 -12.64 10.01
C THR A 714 -27.52 -11.49 9.30
N VAL A 715 -26.74 -10.70 10.05
CA VAL A 715 -25.83 -9.69 9.49
C VAL A 715 -24.86 -10.34 8.50
N GLN A 716 -24.31 -11.49 8.91
CA GLN A 716 -23.31 -12.29 8.19
C GLN A 716 -23.84 -12.74 6.82
N GLN A 717 -25.00 -13.42 6.79
CA GLN A 717 -25.61 -13.92 5.55
C GLN A 717 -25.93 -12.78 4.57
N ARG A 718 -26.45 -11.66 5.09
CA ARG A 718 -26.86 -10.51 4.27
C ARG A 718 -25.68 -9.81 3.61
N ILE A 719 -24.56 -9.65 4.31
CA ILE A 719 -23.33 -9.08 3.74
C ILE A 719 -22.67 -10.09 2.79
N PHE A 720 -22.51 -11.34 3.22
CA PHE A 720 -21.82 -12.38 2.44
C PHE A 720 -22.49 -12.64 1.08
N ASP A 721 -23.82 -12.83 1.05
CA ASP A 721 -24.54 -13.03 -0.22
C ASP A 721 -24.55 -11.78 -1.10
N ALA A 722 -24.60 -10.57 -0.51
CA ALA A 722 -24.57 -9.33 -1.28
C ALA A 722 -23.19 -9.08 -1.91
N LEU A 723 -22.09 -9.29 -1.17
CA LEU A 723 -20.74 -9.24 -1.71
C LEU A 723 -20.57 -10.24 -2.85
N LYS A 724 -20.99 -11.50 -2.64
CA LYS A 724 -20.98 -12.56 -3.65
C LYS A 724 -21.80 -12.22 -4.90
N GLN A 725 -22.95 -11.54 -4.75
CA GLN A 725 -23.75 -11.06 -5.88
C GLN A 725 -23.04 -9.96 -6.66
N LEU A 726 -22.49 -8.95 -5.96
CA LEU A 726 -21.75 -7.85 -6.56
C LEU A 726 -20.50 -8.33 -7.31
N GLU A 727 -19.78 -9.30 -6.73
CA GLU A 727 -18.62 -9.98 -7.30
C GLU A 727 -19.01 -10.75 -8.57
N GLY A 728 -20.07 -11.56 -8.53
CA GLY A 728 -20.58 -12.28 -9.70
C GLY A 728 -20.95 -11.35 -10.86
N ILE A 729 -21.70 -10.28 -10.58
CA ILE A 729 -22.03 -9.26 -11.58
C ILE A 729 -20.76 -8.62 -12.16
N ARG A 730 -19.77 -8.29 -11.31
CA ARG A 730 -18.48 -7.72 -11.74
C ARG A 730 -17.70 -8.69 -12.64
N ARG A 731 -17.78 -10.01 -12.42
CA ARG A 731 -17.15 -11.04 -13.30
C ARG A 731 -17.86 -11.17 -14.65
N GLU A 732 -19.18 -11.08 -14.68
CA GLU A 732 -19.97 -11.31 -15.89
C GLU A 732 -20.05 -10.08 -16.82
N GLU A 733 -20.11 -8.86 -16.27
CA GLU A 733 -20.44 -7.66 -17.04
C GLU A 733 -19.22 -6.85 -17.55
N PRO A 734 -19.02 -6.71 -18.89
CA PRO A 734 -17.85 -6.01 -19.46
C PRO A 734 -17.69 -4.54 -19.06
N VAL A 735 -18.77 -3.86 -18.63
CA VAL A 735 -18.71 -2.49 -18.08
C VAL A 735 -17.78 -2.39 -16.87
N PHE A 736 -17.46 -3.51 -16.20
CA PHE A 736 -16.49 -3.57 -15.09
C PHE A 736 -15.04 -3.82 -15.51
N ASP A 737 -14.75 -4.10 -16.80
CA ASP A 737 -13.37 -4.28 -17.29
C ASP A 737 -12.50 -3.05 -17.00
N THR A 738 -11.22 -3.26 -16.66
CA THR A 738 -10.29 -2.20 -16.26
C THR A 738 -10.03 -1.18 -17.39
N ASP A 739 -10.23 -1.57 -18.65
CA ASP A 739 -10.12 -0.70 -19.83
C ASP A 739 -11.44 0.02 -20.21
N ALA A 740 -12.53 -0.22 -19.48
CA ALA A 740 -13.79 0.49 -19.67
C ALA A 740 -13.63 2.01 -19.51
N GLU A 741 -14.45 2.79 -20.22
CA GLU A 741 -14.48 4.24 -20.02
C GLU A 741 -15.31 4.54 -18.77
N VAL A 742 -14.75 5.34 -17.85
CA VAL A 742 -15.38 5.69 -16.57
C VAL A 742 -15.41 7.20 -16.44
N SER A 743 -16.54 7.74 -15.97
CA SER A 743 -16.70 9.16 -15.67
C SER A 743 -17.70 9.37 -14.55
N THR A 744 -17.65 10.52 -13.87
CA THR A 744 -18.74 10.92 -12.97
C THR A 744 -19.78 11.74 -13.73
N LYS A 745 -21.05 11.62 -13.32
CA LYS A 745 -22.11 12.55 -13.75
C LYS A 745 -22.39 13.54 -12.63
N TYR A 746 -22.42 14.83 -12.95
CA TYR A 746 -22.93 15.82 -12.02
C TYR A 746 -24.44 15.63 -11.81
N TYR A 747 -24.87 15.60 -10.55
CA TYR A 747 -26.26 15.62 -10.12
C TYR A 747 -26.43 16.78 -9.12
N SER A 748 -27.61 17.39 -9.07
CA SER A 748 -27.83 18.62 -8.31
C SER A 748 -27.97 18.43 -6.79
N ASP A 749 -28.34 17.23 -6.35
CA ASP A 749 -28.28 16.84 -4.93
C ASP A 749 -26.85 16.39 -4.58
N PRO A 750 -26.13 17.07 -3.67
CA PRO A 750 -24.75 16.73 -3.32
C PRO A 750 -24.62 15.43 -2.52
N SER A 751 -25.71 14.76 -2.15
CA SER A 751 -25.68 13.43 -1.52
C SER A 751 -25.81 12.26 -2.51
N ILE A 752 -26.04 12.53 -3.80
CA ILE A 752 -26.11 11.50 -4.85
C ILE A 752 -24.79 11.45 -5.64
N LEU A 753 -24.06 10.35 -5.52
CA LEU A 753 -22.94 10.04 -6.43
C LEU A 753 -23.48 9.29 -7.64
N TRP A 754 -23.06 9.71 -8.84
CA TRP A 754 -23.40 9.05 -10.10
C TRP A 754 -22.12 8.75 -10.89
N ILE A 755 -21.87 7.47 -11.14
CA ILE A 755 -20.77 6.97 -11.97
C ILE A 755 -21.38 6.41 -13.26
N ILE A 756 -20.75 6.72 -14.39
CA ILE A 756 -21.02 6.09 -15.69
C ILE A 756 -19.84 5.18 -16.03
N ARG A 757 -20.11 3.93 -16.42
CA ARG A 757 -19.11 3.04 -17.04
C ARG A 757 -19.59 2.56 -18.41
N GLN A 758 -18.74 2.62 -19.42
CA GLN A 758 -19.06 2.22 -20.79
C GLN A 758 -18.03 1.22 -21.33
N ALA A 759 -18.51 0.09 -21.84
CA ALA A 759 -17.70 -0.94 -22.50
C ALA A 759 -18.58 -1.82 -23.40
N ALA A 760 -17.99 -2.36 -24.48
CA ALA A 760 -18.66 -3.32 -25.40
C ALA A 760 -20.05 -2.88 -25.93
N GLY A 761 -20.33 -1.57 -25.97
CA GLY A 761 -21.62 -1.02 -26.40
C GLY A 761 -22.70 -0.95 -25.31
N LYS A 762 -22.38 -1.33 -24.07
CA LYS A 762 -23.24 -1.20 -22.88
C LYS A 762 -22.87 0.06 -22.07
N GLU A 763 -23.86 0.64 -21.38
CA GLU A 763 -23.71 1.81 -20.50
C GLU A 763 -24.28 1.51 -19.09
N LEU A 764 -23.42 1.48 -18.08
CA LEU A 764 -23.80 1.32 -16.68
C LEU A 764 -23.94 2.68 -16.00
N HIS A 765 -25.16 2.99 -15.53
CA HIS A 765 -25.41 4.03 -14.54
C HIS A 765 -25.36 3.40 -13.14
N ALA A 766 -24.28 3.65 -12.41
CA ALA A 766 -24.17 3.28 -11.00
C ALA A 766 -24.43 4.52 -10.12
N VAL A 767 -25.47 4.45 -9.28
CA VAL A 767 -25.97 5.60 -8.50
C VAL A 767 -26.06 5.24 -7.03
N PHE A 768 -25.57 6.10 -6.14
CA PHE A 768 -25.41 5.85 -4.71
C PHE A 768 -25.95 7.03 -3.88
N ASN A 769 -26.76 6.75 -2.87
CA ASN A 769 -27.33 7.75 -1.96
C ASN A 769 -26.57 7.79 -0.63
N PHE A 770 -25.67 8.75 -0.49
CA PHE A 770 -24.93 9.03 0.75
C PHE A 770 -25.74 9.83 1.78
N SER A 771 -27.08 9.94 1.65
CA SER A 771 -27.95 10.59 2.64
C SER A 771 -28.60 9.60 3.59
N ASP A 772 -28.81 10.02 4.85
CA ASP A 772 -29.63 9.32 5.86
C ASP A 772 -31.13 9.31 5.53
N ASN A 773 -31.53 9.85 4.37
CA ASN A 773 -32.92 9.99 3.95
C ASN A 773 -33.07 9.44 2.51
N PRO A 774 -34.21 8.83 2.15
CA PRO A 774 -34.50 8.43 0.77
C PRO A 774 -34.42 9.60 -0.23
N ARG A 775 -34.24 9.27 -1.52
CA ARG A 775 -34.18 10.21 -2.64
C ARG A 775 -34.90 9.67 -3.86
N LEU A 776 -35.77 10.49 -4.44
CA LEU A 776 -36.29 10.27 -5.79
C LEU A 776 -35.24 10.78 -6.80
N VAL A 777 -34.52 9.86 -7.43
CA VAL A 777 -33.49 10.17 -8.43
C VAL A 777 -34.12 10.21 -9.81
N TRP A 778 -33.86 11.27 -10.58
CA TRP A 778 -34.36 11.43 -11.94
C TRP A 778 -33.31 11.03 -12.97
N MET A 779 -33.73 10.25 -13.97
CA MET A 779 -32.86 9.90 -15.10
C MET A 779 -32.64 11.12 -16.01
N PRO A 780 -31.48 11.21 -16.69
CA PRO A 780 -31.17 12.36 -17.56
C PRO A 780 -32.04 12.38 -18.83
N GLU A 781 -32.44 11.18 -19.26
CA GLU A 781 -33.42 10.88 -20.29
C GLU A 781 -34.13 9.59 -19.89
N GLU A 782 -35.37 9.38 -20.35
CA GLU A 782 -36.13 8.17 -20.06
C GLU A 782 -35.63 7.01 -20.93
N ALA A 783 -34.86 6.10 -20.34
CA ALA A 783 -34.21 4.98 -21.01
C ALA A 783 -34.80 3.63 -20.56
N GLU A 784 -34.68 2.61 -21.41
CA GLU A 784 -34.85 1.21 -20.99
C GLU A 784 -33.55 0.72 -20.36
N CYS A 785 -33.61 0.28 -19.10
CA CYS A 785 -32.46 -0.15 -18.32
C CYS A 785 -32.77 -1.43 -17.54
N THR A 786 -31.76 -2.27 -17.35
CA THR A 786 -31.80 -3.47 -16.52
C THR A 786 -31.08 -3.23 -15.20
N ASN A 787 -31.80 -3.38 -14.08
CA ASN A 787 -31.18 -3.32 -12.76
C ASN A 787 -30.42 -4.64 -12.50
N LEU A 788 -29.09 -4.58 -12.47
CA LEU A 788 -28.21 -5.76 -12.38
C LEU A 788 -28.38 -6.56 -11.09
N LEU A 789 -28.78 -5.92 -9.99
CA LEU A 789 -29.03 -6.57 -8.70
C LEU A 789 -30.33 -7.39 -8.67
N THR A 790 -31.22 -7.19 -9.66
CA THR A 790 -32.55 -7.82 -9.68
C THR A 790 -32.89 -8.54 -10.99
N GLY A 791 -32.07 -8.37 -12.04
CA GLY A 791 -32.33 -8.88 -13.39
C GLY A 791 -33.54 -8.24 -14.08
N LYS A 792 -34.14 -7.18 -13.51
CA LYS A 792 -35.37 -6.57 -14.03
C LYS A 792 -35.06 -5.44 -15.00
N THR A 793 -35.46 -5.63 -16.25
CA THR A 793 -35.51 -4.57 -17.27
C THR A 793 -36.79 -3.76 -17.13
N ALA A 794 -36.68 -2.44 -17.14
CA ALA A 794 -37.80 -1.51 -17.12
C ALA A 794 -37.43 -0.21 -17.85
N ARG A 795 -38.44 0.57 -18.24
CA ARG A 795 -38.26 1.92 -18.76
C ARG A 795 -38.32 2.92 -17.61
N ILE A 796 -37.23 3.64 -17.36
CA ILE A 796 -36.98 4.40 -16.13
C ILE A 796 -36.82 5.89 -16.46
N ALA A 797 -37.76 6.70 -15.97
CA ALA A 797 -37.65 8.17 -15.95
C ALA A 797 -37.16 8.70 -14.58
N ASN A 798 -37.47 7.98 -13.50
CA ASN A 798 -36.99 8.21 -12.15
C ASN A 798 -37.12 6.91 -11.33
N PHE A 799 -36.51 6.88 -10.15
CA PHE A 799 -36.60 5.78 -9.20
C PHE A 799 -36.39 6.27 -7.76
N ASP A 800 -37.07 5.65 -6.80
CA ASP A 800 -36.81 5.85 -5.38
C ASP A 800 -35.53 5.09 -4.98
N LEU A 801 -34.61 5.79 -4.33
CA LEU A 801 -33.37 5.27 -3.79
C LEU A 801 -33.37 5.46 -2.26
N PRO A 802 -33.49 4.38 -1.45
CA PRO A 802 -33.49 4.48 0.01
C PRO A 802 -32.24 5.15 0.60
N ALA A 803 -32.32 5.51 1.89
CA ALA A 803 -31.16 6.01 2.62
C ALA A 803 -30.02 4.98 2.61
N TRP A 804 -28.79 5.43 2.34
CA TRP A 804 -27.60 4.58 2.26
C TRP A 804 -27.74 3.37 1.32
N ASP A 805 -28.31 3.59 0.13
CA ASP A 805 -28.60 2.56 -0.87
C ASP A 805 -28.05 2.93 -2.27
N PHE A 806 -28.03 1.96 -3.19
CA PHE A 806 -27.50 2.11 -4.54
C PHE A 806 -28.28 1.33 -5.60
N VAL A 807 -28.12 1.72 -6.86
CA VAL A 807 -28.57 0.93 -8.02
C VAL A 807 -27.49 0.86 -9.09
N TRP A 808 -27.43 -0.30 -9.75
CA TRP A 808 -26.65 -0.52 -10.97
C TRP A 808 -27.61 -0.74 -12.12
N LEU A 809 -27.85 0.30 -12.92
CA LEU A 809 -28.77 0.29 -14.05
C LEU A 809 -27.97 0.20 -15.36
N LEU A 810 -28.00 -0.96 -16.01
CA LEU A 810 -27.33 -1.21 -17.28
C LEU A 810 -28.26 -0.90 -18.45
N ARG A 811 -27.73 -0.22 -19.46
CA ARG A 811 -28.35 0.16 -20.73
C ARG A 811 -27.61 -0.53 -21.89
#